data_AF-A0A9P1MTK0-F1
#
_entry.id   AF-A0A9P1MTK0-F1
#
_cell.length_a   1.000
_cell.length_b   1.000
_cell.length_c   1.000
_cell.angle_alpha   90.00
_cell.angle_beta   90.00
_cell.angle_gamma   90.00
#
_symmetry.space_group_name_H-M   'P 1'
#
loop_
_entity.id
_entity.type
_entity.pdbx_description
1 polymer ?
#
loop_
_entity_poly.entity_id
_entity_poly.type
_entity_poly.pdbx_seq_one_letter_code
_entity_poly.pdbx_strand_id
1 'polypeptide(L)'
;MNWQKQRQNVLDRLAFVPGGIDREGNVLLVISTSNQQECSYEQLVSLLALLADTLPPNTTQFTVLLDTRHIQLKTLKFYLRATQQALYRKVRQVLIIQPEKFLDQQKINFDLIVSGYTLRTTLISIHKLSKFIDVHQLPEQFGGTFDYEPEKWLETRLEIMRWEDYIGEAAGDRSKHDAEKDQKLEEFVTKLHSTKRIDDEFSAQKLKKSILDVKDREERDNKEELIEEHAAGVNRLLDWVEGSGEKWLSSLCQVPDNFDEADGLVKQHEQLTEKTKEIAEQTQQLAEMATRLMAVCPQYSISLHKMREQVAIVGEHFEHRVAAQTEFAKSNRDFQAKLADFTRETDGMLEKLCGKDDENEEDWKIEEMTRKKKELDEQLNSLNQTFNSAMEAGRQTMQTADQFEDVLPADQFIAQIRSSLNYITQRQNRCNDLANVKRLKQQQLIQLGTIYSDCDQAIKWLSELKETLNTEYNLAEIDEKSVRNLRNDRRNLDQTAKSTYEYGKQLLNMAKSTERTVMLNKKDGNEENGGRKKELERVWKELVEMIGKNEERLRVVESFLVTHREMLDRVTEVDRSLRERIRTNGTGKLNSITMSTERRRLRDNIEELASIGKMLSEEIGNDETIQSTDRETIIHQLSAKLDEVKTAQKKMESLFGSNQDDDSGSSGKESGPPPSSPARKPKTTRPLSKVAEEEAETSPILPRAVRLIESTDGTAPAIRLSKNESYL
;
A
#
# COMPACT_ATOMS: atom_id res chain seq x y z
N MET A 1 15.64 86.39 -18.30
CA MET A 1 16.81 87.30 -18.16
C MET A 1 17.33 87.22 -16.72
N ASN A 2 18.46 87.83 -16.35
CA ASN A 2 19.05 87.70 -15.00
C ASN A 2 19.07 89.06 -14.26
N TRP A 3 18.44 89.11 -13.09
CA TRP A 3 18.39 90.29 -12.19
C TRP A 3 19.76 90.82 -11.78
N GLN A 4 20.79 89.97 -11.64
CA GLN A 4 22.16 90.38 -11.34
C GLN A 4 22.72 91.34 -12.39
N LYS A 5 22.40 91.14 -13.68
CA LYS A 5 22.83 92.03 -14.77
C LYS A 5 22.10 93.38 -14.81
N GLN A 6 20.95 93.48 -14.14
CA GLN A 6 20.13 94.68 -14.05
C GLN A 6 20.15 95.34 -12.66
N ARG A 7 20.86 94.75 -11.69
CA ARG A 7 20.91 95.18 -10.28
C ARG A 7 21.14 96.68 -10.14
N GLN A 8 22.19 97.20 -10.77
CA GLN A 8 22.54 98.62 -10.68
C GLN A 8 21.41 99.53 -11.19
N ASN A 9 20.84 99.23 -12.36
CA ASN A 9 19.75 100.02 -12.94
C ASN A 9 18.46 100.03 -12.09
N VAL A 10 18.20 98.96 -11.31
CA VAL A 10 17.08 98.91 -10.36
C VAL A 10 17.37 99.78 -9.13
N LEU A 11 18.57 99.66 -8.55
CA LEU A 11 19.00 100.46 -7.39
C LEU A 11 19.04 101.98 -7.72
N ASP A 12 19.52 102.33 -8.92
CA ASP A 12 19.51 103.69 -9.47
C ASP A 12 18.10 104.21 -9.84
N ARG A 13 17.06 103.38 -9.63
CA ARG A 13 15.63 103.66 -9.92
C ARG A 13 15.34 104.03 -11.39
N LEU A 14 16.18 103.60 -12.34
CA LEU A 14 16.03 103.91 -13.77
C LEU A 14 14.66 103.50 -14.32
N ALA A 15 14.25 102.26 -14.02
CA ALA A 15 12.87 101.82 -14.17
C ALA A 15 12.54 100.80 -13.08
N PHE A 16 11.30 100.84 -12.56
CA PHE A 16 10.84 99.95 -11.50
C PHE A 16 9.32 99.80 -11.50
N VAL A 17 8.85 98.67 -10.96
CA VAL A 17 7.45 98.45 -10.60
C VAL A 17 7.34 98.65 -9.08
N PRO A 18 6.65 99.70 -8.58
CA PRO A 18 6.43 99.84 -7.14
C PRO A 18 5.50 98.75 -6.59
N GLY A 19 4.60 98.20 -7.42
CA GLY A 19 3.58 97.21 -7.05
C GLY A 19 2.18 97.81 -6.83
N GLY A 20 2.06 99.13 -6.94
CA GLY A 20 0.77 99.85 -6.89
C GLY A 20 0.05 99.94 -8.25
N ILE A 21 -1.18 100.45 -8.23
CA ILE A 21 -2.09 100.58 -9.39
C ILE A 21 -2.63 102.00 -9.61
N ASP A 22 -3.05 102.29 -10.84
CA ASP A 22 -3.85 103.46 -11.18
C ASP A 22 -5.36 103.26 -10.89
N ARG A 23 -6.15 104.33 -11.00
CA ARG A 23 -7.60 104.32 -10.74
C ARG A 23 -8.42 103.46 -11.73
N GLU A 24 -7.84 103.08 -12.86
CA GLU A 24 -8.44 102.16 -13.83
C GLU A 24 -8.00 100.69 -13.59
N GLY A 25 -7.19 100.43 -12.55
CA GLY A 25 -6.70 99.09 -12.17
C GLY A 25 -5.41 98.65 -12.87
N ASN A 26 -4.75 99.55 -13.61
CA ASN A 26 -3.53 99.23 -14.36
C ASN A 26 -2.30 99.31 -13.44
N VAL A 27 -1.37 98.38 -13.58
CA VAL A 27 -0.15 98.35 -12.75
C VAL A 27 0.76 99.52 -13.11
N LEU A 28 1.30 100.17 -12.10
CA LEU A 28 2.26 101.25 -12.27
C LEU A 28 3.62 100.69 -12.66
N LEU A 29 4.21 101.25 -13.71
CA LEU A 29 5.63 101.08 -14.02
C LEU A 29 6.25 102.47 -14.12
N VAL A 30 7.24 102.75 -13.27
CA VAL A 30 7.96 104.02 -13.25
C VAL A 30 9.19 103.91 -14.14
N ILE A 31 9.46 104.96 -14.91
CA ILE A 31 10.75 105.21 -15.56
C ILE A 31 11.24 106.55 -15.03
N SER A 32 12.32 106.54 -14.24
CA SER A 32 12.89 107.76 -13.67
C SER A 32 14.03 108.29 -14.50
N THR A 33 14.20 109.61 -14.52
CA THR A 33 15.38 110.28 -15.08
C THR A 33 16.09 111.16 -14.05
N SER A 34 15.79 110.96 -12.76
CA SER A 34 16.40 111.67 -11.62
C SER A 34 17.89 111.40 -11.45
N ASN A 35 18.37 110.23 -11.86
CA ASN A 35 19.79 109.89 -11.90
C ASN A 35 20.29 109.98 -13.35
N GLN A 36 21.20 110.90 -13.67
CA GLN A 36 21.60 111.23 -15.05
C GLN A 36 22.66 110.28 -15.65
N GLN A 37 22.58 108.99 -15.34
CA GLN A 37 23.52 107.99 -15.82
C GLN A 37 23.14 107.51 -17.24
N GLU A 38 24.09 107.50 -18.17
CA GLU A 38 23.84 107.04 -19.54
C GLU A 38 23.60 105.51 -19.57
N CYS A 39 22.35 105.12 -19.81
CA CYS A 39 21.95 103.72 -20.00
C CYS A 39 21.77 103.41 -21.49
N SER A 40 22.17 102.22 -21.94
CA SER A 40 21.99 101.82 -23.34
C SER A 40 20.52 101.49 -23.66
N TYR A 41 20.15 101.62 -24.94
CA TYR A 41 18.79 101.29 -25.40
C TYR A 41 18.42 99.83 -25.09
N GLU A 42 19.36 98.90 -25.28
CA GLU A 42 19.17 97.48 -25.04
C GLU A 42 19.06 97.16 -23.54
N GLN A 43 19.82 97.85 -22.69
CA GLN A 43 19.73 97.71 -21.23
C GLN A 43 18.35 98.15 -20.71
N LEU A 44 17.85 99.31 -21.17
CA LEU A 44 16.52 99.80 -20.79
C LEU A 44 15.39 98.90 -21.33
N VAL A 45 15.44 98.49 -22.61
CA VAL A 45 14.46 97.55 -23.17
C VAL A 45 14.45 96.21 -22.41
N SER A 46 15.63 95.70 -22.05
CA SER A 46 15.76 94.46 -21.28
C SER A 46 15.26 94.60 -19.84
N LEU A 47 15.48 95.76 -19.20
CA LEU A 47 14.96 96.05 -17.86
C LEU A 47 13.43 96.13 -17.88
N LEU A 48 12.86 96.85 -18.85
CA LEU A 48 11.41 96.99 -19.01
C LEU A 48 10.73 95.65 -19.33
N ALA A 49 11.36 94.79 -20.13
CA ALA A 49 10.86 93.44 -20.38
C ALA A 49 10.91 92.58 -19.11
N LEU A 50 12.04 92.56 -18.41
CA LEU A 50 12.22 91.80 -17.16
C LEU A 50 11.29 92.28 -16.03
N LEU A 51 10.95 93.57 -15.97
CA LEU A 51 9.92 94.14 -15.10
C LEU A 51 8.49 93.74 -15.52
N ALA A 52 8.25 93.48 -16.80
CA ALA A 52 6.95 93.04 -17.31
C ALA A 52 6.73 91.52 -17.19
N ASP A 53 7.78 90.77 -16.86
CA ASP A 53 7.76 89.33 -16.60
C ASP A 53 7.51 88.99 -15.11
N THR A 54 7.63 89.97 -14.18
CA THR A 54 7.23 89.78 -12.75
C THR A 54 5.73 89.89 -12.53
N LEU A 55 4.92 89.88 -13.59
CA LEU A 55 3.50 90.18 -13.57
C LEU A 55 2.72 89.26 -14.53
N PRO A 56 1.42 89.02 -14.28
CA PRO A 56 0.57 88.18 -15.12
C PRO A 56 0.62 88.58 -16.61
N PRO A 57 1.06 87.69 -17.53
CA PRO A 57 1.39 88.08 -18.90
C PRO A 57 0.18 88.49 -19.75
N ASN A 58 -1.02 88.01 -19.40
CA ASN A 58 -2.24 88.13 -20.21
C ASN A 58 -3.31 89.05 -19.60
N THR A 59 -3.18 89.49 -18.35
CA THR A 59 -4.21 90.26 -17.64
C THR A 59 -3.74 91.64 -17.16
N THR A 60 -2.44 91.89 -17.10
CA THR A 60 -1.89 93.19 -16.66
C THR A 60 -1.67 94.15 -17.84
N GLN A 61 -2.29 95.33 -17.76
CA GLN A 61 -1.87 96.51 -18.52
C GLN A 61 -1.12 97.49 -17.61
N PHE A 62 -0.21 98.27 -18.20
CA PHE A 62 0.64 99.24 -17.53
C PHE A 62 0.18 100.68 -17.72
N THR A 63 0.17 101.43 -16.62
CA THR A 63 0.23 102.89 -16.65
C THR A 63 1.67 103.30 -16.36
N VAL A 64 2.36 103.73 -17.42
CA VAL A 64 3.80 104.03 -17.36
C VAL A 64 3.99 105.48 -16.91
N LEU A 65 4.56 105.69 -15.72
CA LEU A 65 4.91 107.00 -15.20
C LEU A 65 6.33 107.36 -15.61
N LEU A 66 6.47 108.23 -16.60
CA LEU A 66 7.76 108.68 -17.12
C LEU A 66 8.11 110.04 -16.50
N ASP A 67 9.09 110.06 -15.60
CA ASP A 67 9.59 111.32 -15.03
C ASP A 67 10.52 112.01 -16.03
N THR A 68 10.18 113.23 -16.44
CA THR A 68 11.02 114.04 -17.34
C THR A 68 11.52 115.35 -16.73
N ARG A 69 11.39 115.52 -15.40
CA ARG A 69 11.82 116.73 -14.66
C ARG A 69 13.26 117.14 -14.94
N HIS A 70 14.16 116.16 -15.09
CA HIS A 70 15.61 116.35 -15.10
C HIS A 70 16.26 116.10 -16.47
N ILE A 71 15.48 116.02 -17.57
CA ILE A 71 15.99 115.78 -18.93
C ILE A 71 15.50 116.82 -19.95
N GLN A 72 16.18 116.89 -21.09
CA GLN A 72 15.75 117.68 -22.24
C GLN A 72 14.65 116.96 -23.03
N LEU A 73 13.65 117.71 -23.52
CA LEU A 73 12.53 117.17 -24.31
C LEU A 73 12.96 116.30 -25.52
N LYS A 74 14.16 116.50 -26.06
CA LYS A 74 14.70 115.68 -27.17
C LYS A 74 14.93 114.20 -26.80
N THR A 75 15.32 113.90 -25.55
CA THR A 75 15.59 112.50 -25.13
C THR A 75 14.32 111.72 -24.79
N LEU A 76 13.15 112.37 -24.72
CA LEU A 76 11.84 111.71 -24.59
C LEU A 76 11.62 110.58 -25.62
N LYS A 77 12.14 110.76 -26.85
CA LYS A 77 12.09 109.74 -27.92
C LYS A 77 12.77 108.42 -27.55
N PHE A 78 13.84 108.44 -26.75
CA PHE A 78 14.56 107.24 -26.32
C PHE A 78 13.67 106.37 -25.42
N TYR A 79 13.14 106.97 -24.36
CA TYR A 79 12.28 106.29 -23.40
C TYR A 79 10.97 105.82 -24.03
N LEU A 80 10.25 106.66 -24.78
CA LEU A 80 9.00 106.25 -25.45
C LEU A 80 9.21 105.09 -26.44
N ARG A 81 10.33 105.07 -27.18
CA ARG A 81 10.67 103.97 -28.07
C ARG A 81 11.00 102.68 -27.31
N ALA A 82 11.72 102.77 -26.20
CA ALA A 82 12.03 101.62 -25.36
C ALA A 82 10.75 101.03 -24.72
N THR A 83 9.88 101.89 -24.18
CA THR A 83 8.57 101.53 -23.64
C THR A 83 7.69 100.85 -24.69
N GLN A 84 7.58 101.39 -25.91
CA GLN A 84 6.76 100.80 -26.97
C GLN A 84 7.29 99.43 -27.44
N GLN A 85 8.62 99.24 -27.44
CA GLN A 85 9.24 97.97 -27.83
C GLN A 85 9.10 96.90 -26.74
N ALA A 86 9.44 97.23 -25.48
CA ALA A 86 9.43 96.27 -24.38
C ALA A 86 8.02 95.90 -23.90
N LEU A 87 7.10 96.87 -23.89
CA LEU A 87 5.74 96.72 -23.35
C LEU A 87 4.68 96.70 -24.46
N TYR A 88 5.02 96.17 -25.64
CA TYR A 88 4.15 96.16 -26.81
C TYR A 88 2.77 95.56 -26.49
N ARG A 89 1.69 96.31 -26.77
CA ARG A 89 0.28 96.03 -26.39
C ARG A 89 -0.02 95.89 -24.89
N LYS A 90 0.98 95.88 -24.00
CA LYS A 90 0.79 95.90 -22.54
C LYS A 90 0.60 97.30 -21.95
N VAL A 91 0.86 98.40 -22.68
CA VAL A 91 0.66 99.78 -22.15
C VAL A 91 -0.77 100.28 -22.33
N ARG A 92 -1.44 100.65 -21.24
CA ARG A 92 -2.72 101.38 -21.22
C ARG A 92 -2.54 102.86 -21.55
N GLN A 93 -1.59 103.50 -20.88
CA GLN A 93 -1.27 104.92 -21.02
C GLN A 93 0.15 105.23 -20.51
N VAL A 94 0.70 106.36 -20.94
CA VAL A 94 1.95 106.92 -20.42
C VAL A 94 1.68 108.29 -19.80
N LEU A 95 1.90 108.43 -18.49
CA LEU A 95 1.83 109.71 -17.80
C LEU A 95 3.23 110.34 -17.80
N ILE A 96 3.40 111.43 -18.54
CA ILE A 96 4.70 112.10 -18.71
C ILE A 96 4.74 113.30 -17.77
N ILE A 97 5.59 113.25 -16.74
CA ILE A 97 5.73 114.32 -15.77
C ILE A 97 6.43 115.51 -16.44
N GLN A 98 5.76 116.65 -16.47
CA GLN A 98 6.19 117.90 -17.10
C GLN A 98 7.58 118.37 -16.58
N PRO A 99 8.52 118.72 -17.48
CA PRO A 99 9.81 119.29 -17.09
C PRO A 99 9.69 120.60 -16.31
N GLU A 100 10.60 120.85 -15.36
CA GLU A 100 10.54 122.01 -14.45
C GLU A 100 10.62 123.38 -15.17
N LYS A 101 11.18 123.40 -16.38
CA LYS A 101 11.36 124.61 -17.22
C LYS A 101 10.59 124.52 -18.55
N PHE A 102 9.43 123.86 -18.54
CA PHE A 102 8.59 123.67 -19.72
C PHE A 102 7.85 124.95 -20.11
N LEU A 103 8.18 125.51 -21.27
CA LEU A 103 7.52 126.69 -21.87
C LEU A 103 6.40 126.23 -22.82
N ASP A 104 5.31 127.01 -22.97
CA ASP A 104 4.19 126.64 -23.86
C ASP A 104 4.62 126.41 -25.32
N GLN A 105 5.65 127.12 -25.80
CA GLN A 105 6.24 126.90 -27.13
C GLN A 105 6.85 125.49 -27.31
N GLN A 106 7.23 124.82 -26.22
CA GLN A 106 7.73 123.44 -26.25
C GLN A 106 6.60 122.41 -26.39
N LYS A 107 5.35 122.79 -26.16
CA LYS A 107 4.19 121.91 -26.31
C LYS A 107 4.01 121.39 -27.73
N ILE A 108 4.18 122.24 -28.75
CA ILE A 108 4.14 121.83 -30.16
C ILE A 108 5.22 120.78 -30.47
N ASN A 109 6.42 120.94 -29.89
CA ASN A 109 7.50 119.96 -30.04
C ASN A 109 7.20 118.65 -29.29
N PHE A 110 6.55 118.71 -28.12
CA PHE A 110 6.09 117.53 -27.39
C PHE A 110 5.02 116.76 -28.18
N ASP A 111 3.98 117.44 -28.67
CA ASP A 111 2.89 116.84 -29.43
C ASP A 111 3.42 116.16 -30.72
N LEU A 112 4.37 116.82 -31.41
CA LEU A 112 5.07 116.25 -32.56
C LEU A 112 5.90 115.01 -32.20
N ILE A 113 6.61 115.02 -31.06
CA ILE A 113 7.39 113.86 -30.57
C ILE A 113 6.47 112.68 -30.26
N VAL A 114 5.35 112.94 -29.57
CA VAL A 114 4.36 111.93 -29.18
C VAL A 114 3.68 111.31 -30.41
N SER A 115 3.35 112.11 -31.43
CA SER A 115 2.63 111.65 -32.63
C SER A 115 3.34 110.54 -33.43
N GLY A 116 4.64 110.32 -33.19
CA GLY A 116 5.42 109.22 -33.79
C GLY A 116 5.26 107.86 -33.10
N TYR A 117 4.43 107.74 -32.07
CA TYR A 117 4.25 106.52 -31.25
C TYR A 117 2.78 106.12 -31.15
N THR A 118 2.50 104.83 -31.01
CA THR A 118 1.14 104.28 -30.82
C THR A 118 0.72 104.26 -29.34
N LEU A 119 1.39 105.04 -28.49
CA LEU A 119 1.17 105.08 -27.05
C LEU A 119 0.22 106.22 -26.69
N ARG A 120 -0.80 105.94 -25.87
CA ARG A 120 -1.69 106.98 -25.30
C ARG A 120 -0.93 107.77 -24.22
N THR A 121 -0.25 108.85 -24.61
CA THR A 121 0.52 109.67 -23.65
C THR A 121 -0.27 110.89 -23.15
N THR A 122 -0.11 111.24 -21.87
CA THR A 122 -0.68 112.43 -21.24
C THR A 122 0.43 113.24 -20.57
N LEU A 123 0.65 114.50 -20.99
CA LEU A 123 1.54 115.42 -20.28
C LEU A 123 0.86 115.93 -19.00
N ILE A 124 1.53 115.81 -17.85
CA ILE A 124 0.92 116.09 -16.55
C ILE A 124 1.91 116.73 -15.57
N SER A 125 1.43 117.68 -14.77
CA SER A 125 2.19 118.21 -13.63
C SER A 125 2.15 117.21 -12.46
N ILE A 126 3.26 117.06 -11.74
CA ILE A 126 3.40 116.15 -10.59
C ILE A 126 2.22 116.25 -9.59
N HIS A 127 1.78 117.46 -9.24
CA HIS A 127 0.65 117.70 -8.32
C HIS A 127 -0.73 117.26 -8.85
N LYS A 128 -0.83 116.84 -10.12
CA LYS A 128 -2.06 116.35 -10.75
C LYS A 128 -2.07 114.82 -10.92
N LEU A 129 -1.00 114.11 -10.57
CA LEU A 129 -0.93 112.63 -10.64
C LEU A 129 -2.02 111.94 -9.80
N SER A 130 -2.41 112.55 -8.68
CA SER A 130 -3.52 112.12 -7.81
C SER A 130 -4.87 111.96 -8.52
N LYS A 131 -5.04 112.55 -9.71
CA LYS A 131 -6.23 112.37 -10.56
C LYS A 131 -6.27 111.03 -11.30
N PHE A 132 -5.11 110.40 -11.50
CA PHE A 132 -4.97 109.15 -12.24
C PHE A 132 -4.60 107.99 -11.33
N ILE A 133 -3.87 108.25 -10.25
CA ILE A 133 -3.32 107.28 -9.30
C ILE A 133 -3.75 107.71 -7.89
N ASP A 134 -4.16 106.80 -7.03
CA ASP A 134 -4.46 107.15 -5.63
C ASP A 134 -3.19 107.42 -4.83
N VAL A 135 -3.28 108.32 -3.84
CA VAL A 135 -2.12 108.80 -3.06
C VAL A 135 -1.38 107.64 -2.39
N HIS A 136 -2.11 106.64 -1.88
CA HIS A 136 -1.55 105.44 -1.25
C HIS A 136 -0.99 104.39 -2.23
N GLN A 137 -1.18 104.58 -3.54
CA GLN A 137 -0.65 103.73 -4.62
C GLN A 137 0.55 104.37 -5.33
N LEU A 138 0.78 105.66 -5.11
CA LEU A 138 1.82 106.47 -5.75
C LEU A 138 3.07 106.56 -4.85
N PRO A 139 4.31 106.37 -5.38
CA PRO A 139 5.53 106.53 -4.57
C PRO A 139 5.73 107.95 -4.02
N GLU A 140 6.38 108.05 -2.86
CA GLU A 140 6.63 109.33 -2.16
C GLU A 140 7.32 110.38 -3.04
N GLN A 141 8.31 109.97 -3.86
CA GLN A 141 9.04 110.82 -4.82
C GLN A 141 8.18 111.51 -5.89
N PHE A 142 6.88 111.16 -5.96
CA PHE A 142 5.86 111.76 -6.82
C PHE A 142 4.69 112.41 -6.06
N GLY A 143 4.77 112.50 -4.72
CA GLY A 143 3.74 113.09 -3.87
C GLY A 143 2.66 112.11 -3.39
N GLY A 144 2.97 110.82 -3.31
CA GLY A 144 2.12 109.80 -2.68
C GLY A 144 2.65 109.32 -1.32
N THR A 145 2.14 108.19 -0.85
CA THR A 145 2.56 107.51 0.40
C THR A 145 2.83 106.01 0.21
N PHE A 146 3.10 105.56 -1.02
CA PHE A 146 3.52 104.18 -1.27
C PHE A 146 5.02 104.07 -1.00
N ASP A 147 5.40 103.24 -0.03
CA ASP A 147 6.80 102.96 0.30
C ASP A 147 7.43 102.04 -0.76
N TYR A 148 8.60 102.43 -1.29
CA TYR A 148 9.33 101.64 -2.27
C TYR A 148 10.84 101.70 -2.03
N GLU A 149 11.36 100.58 -1.57
CA GLU A 149 12.78 100.28 -1.37
C GLU A 149 13.28 99.35 -2.49
N PRO A 150 14.08 99.86 -3.46
CA PRO A 150 14.64 99.08 -4.56
C PRO A 150 15.45 97.87 -4.09
N GLU A 151 16.18 98.02 -3.00
CA GLU A 151 17.03 97.01 -2.38
C GLU A 151 16.20 95.79 -1.95
N LYS A 152 15.19 96.00 -1.10
CA LYS A 152 14.31 94.93 -0.60
C LYS A 152 13.50 94.28 -1.72
N TRP A 153 13.02 95.08 -2.68
CA TRP A 153 12.30 94.54 -3.84
C TRP A 153 13.22 93.66 -4.70
N LEU A 154 14.44 94.11 -5.01
CA LEU A 154 15.40 93.34 -5.79
C LEU A 154 15.86 92.07 -5.06
N GLU A 155 16.08 92.14 -3.75
CA GLU A 155 16.39 90.98 -2.92
C GLU A 155 15.26 89.96 -2.96
N THR A 156 14.01 90.39 -2.84
CA THR A 156 12.83 89.52 -2.99
C THR A 156 12.76 88.85 -4.37
N ARG A 157 13.10 89.57 -5.46
CA ARG A 157 13.16 89.01 -6.82
C ARG A 157 14.32 88.02 -7.03
N LEU A 158 15.46 88.25 -6.36
CA LEU A 158 16.59 87.31 -6.35
C LEU A 158 16.30 86.07 -5.48
N GLU A 159 15.52 86.22 -4.40
CA GLU A 159 15.04 85.14 -3.54
C GLU A 159 14.03 84.25 -4.30
N ILE A 160 13.04 84.84 -4.98
CA ILE A 160 12.13 84.11 -5.90
C ILE A 160 12.91 83.31 -6.94
N MET A 161 13.90 83.91 -7.61
CA MET A 161 14.68 83.22 -8.64
C MET A 161 15.38 81.96 -8.09
N ARG A 162 16.01 82.06 -6.91
CA ARG A 162 16.64 80.90 -6.24
C ARG A 162 15.63 79.81 -5.89
N TRP A 163 14.41 80.18 -5.52
CA TRP A 163 13.34 79.23 -5.23
C TRP A 163 12.79 78.58 -6.50
N GLU A 164 12.68 79.30 -7.61
CA GLU A 164 12.36 78.73 -8.92
C GLU A 164 13.44 77.75 -9.41
N ASP A 165 14.72 78.11 -9.25
CA ASP A 165 15.87 77.24 -9.56
C ASP A 165 15.82 75.96 -8.67
N TYR A 166 15.61 76.09 -7.36
CA TYR A 166 15.50 74.96 -6.42
C TYR A 166 14.34 74.02 -6.74
N ILE A 167 13.13 74.54 -6.99
CA ILE A 167 11.98 73.71 -7.39
C ILE A 167 12.28 73.00 -8.72
N GLY A 168 12.92 73.67 -9.67
CA GLY A 168 13.35 73.08 -10.94
C GLY A 168 14.37 71.95 -10.78
N GLU A 169 15.29 72.08 -9.83
CA GLU A 169 16.25 71.03 -9.49
C GLU A 169 15.59 69.83 -8.78
N ALA A 170 14.75 70.06 -7.77
CA ALA A 170 14.03 68.98 -7.08
C ALA A 170 13.05 68.24 -8.02
N ALA A 171 12.37 68.95 -8.93
CA ALA A 171 11.48 68.36 -9.94
C ALA A 171 12.19 67.43 -10.94
N GLY A 172 13.51 67.52 -11.07
CA GLY A 172 14.33 66.68 -11.94
C GLY A 172 15.16 65.63 -11.19
N ASP A 173 15.44 65.83 -9.91
CA ASP A 173 16.25 64.96 -9.08
C ASP A 173 15.78 65.02 -7.62
N ARG A 174 15.03 63.98 -7.21
CA ARG A 174 14.49 63.81 -5.86
C ARG A 174 15.56 63.83 -4.76
N SER A 175 16.81 63.49 -5.05
CA SER A 175 17.90 63.49 -4.07
C SER A 175 18.29 64.90 -3.58
N LYS A 176 17.76 65.95 -4.24
CA LYS A 176 17.96 67.36 -3.90
C LYS A 176 16.87 67.95 -3.01
N HIS A 177 15.77 67.22 -2.79
CA HIS A 177 14.68 67.63 -1.90
C HIS A 177 15.20 67.74 -0.46
N ASP A 178 14.88 68.84 0.23
CA ASP A 178 15.46 69.19 1.53
C ASP A 178 14.40 69.86 2.41
N ALA A 179 13.89 69.11 3.39
CA ALA A 179 12.77 69.55 4.23
C ALA A 179 13.01 70.89 4.95
N GLU A 180 14.26 71.27 5.24
CA GLU A 180 14.57 72.57 5.85
C GLU A 180 14.45 73.71 4.81
N LYS A 181 14.74 73.44 3.54
CA LYS A 181 14.47 74.35 2.43
C LYS A 181 12.99 74.41 2.09
N ASP A 182 12.28 73.30 2.11
CA ASP A 182 10.86 73.25 1.74
C ASP A 182 9.98 73.99 2.75
N GLN A 183 10.29 73.88 4.05
CA GLN A 183 9.66 74.71 5.07
C GLN A 183 9.90 76.20 4.80
N LYS A 184 11.15 76.61 4.55
CA LYS A 184 11.51 78.01 4.24
C LYS A 184 10.86 78.51 2.96
N LEU A 185 10.63 77.64 1.99
CA LEU A 185 9.93 77.94 0.74
C LEU A 185 8.44 78.22 0.99
N GLU A 186 7.74 77.37 1.74
CA GLU A 186 6.31 77.60 2.09
C GLU A 186 6.16 78.84 3.01
N GLU A 187 7.09 79.08 3.93
CA GLU A 187 7.20 80.32 4.71
C GLU A 187 7.43 81.55 3.82
N PHE A 188 8.31 81.46 2.82
CA PHE A 188 8.60 82.53 1.87
C PHE A 188 7.41 82.83 0.94
N VAL A 189 6.72 81.81 0.43
CA VAL A 189 5.49 81.95 -0.36
C VAL A 189 4.39 82.63 0.48
N THR A 190 4.27 82.27 1.76
CA THR A 190 3.35 82.91 2.70
C THR A 190 3.70 84.38 2.95
N LYS A 191 5.00 84.68 3.18
CA LYS A 191 5.56 86.05 3.29
C LYS A 191 5.26 86.89 2.05
N LEU A 192 5.52 86.38 0.84
CA LEU A 192 5.18 87.06 -0.41
C LEU A 192 3.68 87.42 -0.48
N HIS A 193 2.80 86.44 -0.23
CA HIS A 193 1.36 86.66 -0.32
C HIS A 193 0.86 87.70 0.71
N SER A 194 1.47 87.75 1.90
CA SER A 194 1.13 88.74 2.94
C SER A 194 1.38 90.20 2.53
N THR A 195 2.24 90.46 1.54
CA THR A 195 2.61 91.83 1.12
C THR A 195 1.48 92.58 0.42
N LYS A 196 0.54 91.85 -0.19
CA LYS A 196 -0.55 92.38 -1.04
C LYS A 196 -0.08 93.22 -2.24
N ARG A 197 1.15 92.98 -2.73
CA ARG A 197 1.70 93.60 -3.95
C ARG A 197 1.49 92.65 -5.12
N ILE A 198 1.01 93.15 -6.25
CA ILE A 198 0.52 92.32 -7.37
C ILE A 198 1.64 91.43 -7.95
N ASP A 199 2.87 91.92 -7.98
CA ASP A 199 4.06 91.20 -8.44
C ASP A 199 4.58 90.17 -7.41
N ASP A 200 4.42 90.43 -6.11
CA ASP A 200 4.71 89.44 -5.05
C ASP A 200 3.62 88.35 -4.98
N GLU A 201 2.33 88.71 -5.12
CA GLU A 201 1.21 87.76 -5.18
C GLU A 201 1.27 86.83 -6.41
N PHE A 202 1.58 87.38 -7.60
CA PHE A 202 1.77 86.57 -8.81
C PHE A 202 2.94 85.59 -8.64
N SER A 203 4.05 86.04 -8.04
CA SER A 203 5.20 85.18 -7.75
C SER A 203 4.85 84.08 -6.74
N ALA A 204 4.10 84.41 -5.69
CA ALA A 204 3.61 83.43 -4.72
C ALA A 204 2.69 82.38 -5.35
N GLN A 205 1.77 82.79 -6.23
CA GLN A 205 0.88 81.86 -6.96
C GLN A 205 1.67 80.95 -7.91
N LYS A 206 2.65 81.49 -8.63
CA LYS A 206 3.53 80.73 -9.53
C LYS A 206 4.34 79.67 -8.76
N LEU A 207 5.02 80.07 -7.68
CA LEU A 207 5.77 79.15 -6.81
C LEU A 207 4.85 78.09 -6.21
N LYS A 208 3.70 78.47 -5.64
CA LYS A 208 2.73 77.54 -5.05
C LYS A 208 2.20 76.52 -6.06
N LYS A 209 1.95 76.91 -7.32
CA LYS A 209 1.59 75.96 -8.37
C LYS A 209 2.73 74.99 -8.66
N SER A 210 3.95 75.49 -8.82
CA SER A 210 5.12 74.65 -9.11
C SER A 210 5.38 73.62 -8.00
N ILE A 211 5.19 73.99 -6.72
CA ILE A 211 5.28 73.08 -5.58
C ILE A 211 4.24 71.96 -5.66
N LEU A 212 3.00 72.28 -6.06
CA LEU A 212 1.94 71.28 -6.26
C LEU A 212 2.23 70.37 -7.48
N ASP A 213 2.64 70.95 -8.61
CA ASP A 213 3.02 70.20 -9.82
C ASP A 213 4.19 69.20 -9.59
N VAL A 214 5.03 69.44 -8.57
CA VAL A 214 6.08 68.52 -8.10
C VAL A 214 5.52 67.45 -7.17
N LYS A 215 4.74 67.82 -6.14
CA LYS A 215 4.13 66.84 -5.22
C LYS A 215 3.20 65.85 -5.96
N ASP A 216 2.43 66.34 -6.92
CA ASP A 216 1.59 65.53 -7.86
C ASP A 216 2.42 64.69 -8.85
N ARG A 217 3.73 64.93 -8.98
CA ARG A 217 4.66 64.07 -9.72
C ARG A 217 5.21 62.99 -8.81
N GLU A 218 5.77 63.37 -7.66
CA GLU A 218 6.36 62.43 -6.72
C GLU A 218 5.36 61.35 -6.28
N GLU A 219 4.11 61.75 -6.01
CA GLU A 219 3.02 60.80 -5.73
C GLU A 219 2.72 59.82 -6.87
N ARG A 220 2.96 60.18 -8.14
CA ARG A 220 2.75 59.28 -9.29
C ARG A 220 3.92 58.35 -9.50
N ASP A 221 5.15 58.88 -9.54
CA ASP A 221 6.31 58.02 -9.76
C ASP A 221 6.53 57.06 -8.56
N ASN A 222 6.11 57.42 -7.33
CA ASN A 222 6.03 56.49 -6.19
C ASN A 222 5.02 55.35 -6.42
N LYS A 223 3.88 55.64 -7.06
CA LYS A 223 2.84 54.66 -7.37
C LYS A 223 3.25 53.75 -8.53
N GLU A 224 4.13 54.23 -9.41
CA GLU A 224 4.70 53.46 -10.51
C GLU A 224 5.85 52.56 -10.02
N GLU A 225 6.74 53.06 -9.16
CA GLU A 225 7.78 52.28 -8.46
C GLU A 225 7.21 51.07 -7.70
N LEU A 226 6.11 51.26 -6.94
CA LEU A 226 5.39 50.18 -6.26
C LEU A 226 4.77 49.13 -7.19
N ILE A 227 4.46 49.50 -8.44
CA ILE A 227 3.92 48.58 -9.46
C ILE A 227 5.06 47.86 -10.19
N GLU A 228 6.19 48.53 -10.41
CA GLU A 228 7.42 47.90 -10.93
C GLU A 228 7.99 46.87 -9.93
N GLU A 229 8.02 47.17 -8.63
CA GLU A 229 8.40 46.18 -7.60
C GLU A 229 7.45 44.98 -7.59
N HIS A 230 6.14 45.22 -7.67
CA HIS A 230 5.14 44.15 -7.74
C HIS A 230 5.34 43.27 -8.98
N ALA A 231 5.48 43.87 -10.16
CA ALA A 231 5.72 43.16 -11.41
C ALA A 231 7.06 42.40 -11.40
N ALA A 232 8.11 42.96 -10.79
CA ALA A 232 9.39 42.27 -10.58
C ALA A 232 9.27 41.12 -9.56
N GLY A 233 8.37 41.20 -8.59
CA GLY A 233 7.97 40.08 -7.72
C GLY A 233 7.27 38.96 -8.51
N VAL A 234 6.26 39.32 -9.30
CA VAL A 234 5.51 38.39 -10.18
C VAL A 234 6.44 37.67 -11.14
N ASN A 235 7.30 38.38 -11.86
CA ASN A 235 8.20 37.77 -12.84
C ASN A 235 9.20 36.81 -12.18
N ARG A 236 9.77 37.15 -11.01
CA ARG A 236 10.67 36.24 -10.25
C ARG A 236 9.97 34.95 -9.82
N LEU A 237 8.68 35.00 -9.48
CA LEU A 237 7.89 33.83 -9.14
C LEU A 237 7.71 32.93 -10.39
N LEU A 238 7.30 33.52 -11.50
CA LEU A 238 7.07 32.81 -12.77
C LEU A 238 8.37 32.20 -13.33
N ASP A 239 9.46 32.97 -13.37
CA ASP A 239 10.80 32.50 -13.77
C ASP A 239 11.28 31.31 -12.92
N TRP A 240 10.91 31.27 -11.63
CA TRP A 240 11.20 30.12 -10.79
C TRP A 240 10.28 28.94 -11.10
N VAL A 241 8.96 29.12 -11.11
CA VAL A 241 7.98 28.03 -11.30
C VAL A 241 8.13 27.40 -12.68
N GLU A 242 7.99 28.19 -13.75
CA GLU A 242 8.05 27.72 -15.15
C GLU A 242 9.48 27.36 -15.58
N GLY A 243 10.50 27.93 -14.91
CA GLY A 243 11.90 27.79 -15.31
C GLY A 243 12.74 26.77 -14.52
N SER A 244 12.60 26.71 -13.20
CA SER A 244 13.45 25.90 -12.31
C SER A 244 12.67 24.84 -11.53
N GLY A 245 11.53 25.21 -10.96
CA GLY A 245 10.58 24.30 -10.32
C GLY A 245 10.09 23.24 -11.30
N GLU A 246 9.71 23.64 -12.53
CA GLU A 246 9.30 22.72 -13.59
C GLU A 246 10.38 21.69 -13.94
N LYS A 247 11.65 22.11 -14.02
CA LYS A 247 12.76 21.19 -14.33
C LYS A 247 13.02 20.22 -13.19
N TRP A 248 12.90 20.68 -11.94
CA TRP A 248 13.01 19.81 -10.78
C TRP A 248 11.85 18.81 -10.75
N LEU A 249 10.61 19.27 -10.84
CA LEU A 249 9.41 18.42 -10.90
C LEU A 249 9.49 17.39 -12.04
N SER A 250 9.83 17.82 -13.26
CA SER A 250 10.07 16.93 -14.41
C SER A 250 11.15 15.88 -14.14
N SER A 251 12.22 16.22 -13.41
CA SER A 251 13.28 15.25 -13.05
C SER A 251 12.85 14.22 -12.00
N LEU A 252 11.76 14.46 -11.27
CA LEU A 252 11.18 13.51 -10.31
C LEU A 252 10.02 12.69 -10.89
N CYS A 253 9.62 12.95 -12.15
CA CYS A 253 8.49 12.33 -12.82
C CYS A 253 8.87 10.98 -13.46
N GLN A 254 9.13 9.98 -12.60
CA GLN A 254 9.55 8.64 -13.02
C GLN A 254 8.98 7.54 -12.12
N VAL A 255 9.04 6.28 -12.58
CA VAL A 255 8.69 5.10 -11.78
C VAL A 255 9.98 4.33 -11.43
N PRO A 256 10.44 4.39 -10.17
CA PRO A 256 11.54 3.55 -9.68
C PRO A 256 11.22 2.06 -9.74
N ASP A 257 12.21 1.26 -10.16
CA ASP A 257 12.13 -0.20 -10.28
C ASP A 257 12.52 -0.94 -8.98
N ASN A 258 13.02 -0.24 -7.96
CA ASN A 258 13.36 -0.81 -6.65
C ASN A 258 13.02 0.12 -5.48
N PHE A 259 13.06 -0.43 -4.26
CA PHE A 259 12.70 0.27 -3.02
C PHE A 259 13.63 1.43 -2.65
N ASP A 260 14.95 1.27 -2.79
CA ASP A 260 15.91 2.29 -2.36
C ASP A 260 15.83 3.55 -3.24
N GLU A 261 15.64 3.37 -4.55
CA GLU A 261 15.33 4.47 -5.47
C GLU A 261 13.95 5.10 -5.18
N ALA A 262 12.94 4.29 -4.83
CA ALA A 262 11.61 4.81 -4.49
C ALA A 262 11.61 5.66 -3.20
N ASP A 263 12.30 5.20 -2.15
CA ASP A 263 12.43 5.96 -0.90
C ASP A 263 13.36 7.18 -1.04
N GLY A 264 14.36 7.10 -1.93
CA GLY A 264 15.15 8.26 -2.37
C GLY A 264 14.32 9.32 -3.10
N LEU A 265 13.47 8.89 -4.05
CA LEU A 265 12.60 9.76 -4.84
C LEU A 265 11.51 10.43 -3.97
N VAL A 266 10.91 9.69 -3.03
CA VAL A 266 9.94 10.26 -2.07
C VAL A 266 10.57 11.37 -1.23
N LYS A 267 11.82 11.23 -0.76
CA LYS A 267 12.52 12.28 -0.02
C LYS A 267 12.81 13.53 -0.85
N GLN A 268 12.96 13.38 -2.17
CA GLN A 268 13.12 14.51 -3.09
C GLN A 268 11.78 15.22 -3.35
N HIS A 269 10.69 14.46 -3.52
CA HIS A 269 9.33 15.01 -3.58
C HIS A 269 8.92 15.73 -2.29
N GLU A 270 9.34 15.24 -1.12
CA GLU A 270 9.08 15.92 0.16
C GLU A 270 9.84 17.26 0.28
N GLN A 271 11.07 17.35 -0.24
CA GLN A 271 11.80 18.62 -0.34
C GLN A 271 11.14 19.61 -1.31
N LEU A 272 10.66 19.13 -2.46
CA LEU A 272 9.92 19.93 -3.42
C LEU A 272 8.56 20.38 -2.86
N THR A 273 7.87 19.52 -2.10
CA THR A 273 6.63 19.85 -1.39
C THR A 273 6.84 20.98 -0.40
N GLU A 274 7.89 20.92 0.43
CA GLU A 274 8.20 22.01 1.37
C GLU A 274 8.51 23.31 0.65
N LYS A 275 9.29 23.26 -0.44
CA LYS A 275 9.57 24.44 -1.26
C LYS A 275 8.32 25.02 -1.93
N THR A 276 7.36 24.17 -2.27
CA THR A 276 6.09 24.57 -2.89
C THR A 276 5.20 25.36 -1.93
N LYS A 277 5.26 25.09 -0.61
CA LYS A 277 4.60 25.93 0.41
C LYS A 277 5.13 27.36 0.42
N GLU A 278 6.45 27.54 0.35
CA GLU A 278 7.04 28.89 0.26
C GLU A 278 6.55 29.65 -0.99
N ILE A 279 6.34 28.92 -2.11
CA ILE A 279 5.82 29.46 -3.36
C ILE A 279 4.33 29.81 -3.24
N ALA A 280 3.53 28.99 -2.56
CA ALA A 280 2.13 29.31 -2.25
C ALA A 280 2.00 30.56 -1.34
N GLU A 281 2.85 30.69 -0.32
CA GLU A 281 2.91 31.90 0.52
C GLU A 281 3.30 33.16 -0.30
N GLN A 282 4.29 33.06 -1.19
CA GLN A 282 4.67 34.16 -2.09
C GLN A 282 3.55 34.50 -3.09
N THR A 283 2.86 33.49 -3.60
CA THR A 283 1.68 33.61 -4.48
C THR A 283 0.57 34.41 -3.79
N GLN A 284 0.24 34.07 -2.53
CA GLN A 284 -0.73 34.82 -1.73
C GLN A 284 -0.26 36.26 -1.47
N GLN A 285 0.99 36.47 -1.05
CA GLN A 285 1.52 37.81 -0.76
C GLN A 285 1.47 38.73 -1.98
N LEU A 286 1.82 38.22 -3.17
CA LEU A 286 1.72 38.96 -4.43
C LEU A 286 0.26 39.23 -4.85
N ALA A 287 -0.66 38.30 -4.57
CA ALA A 287 -2.09 38.47 -4.86
C ALA A 287 -2.77 39.49 -3.91
N GLU A 288 -2.38 39.51 -2.64
CA GLU A 288 -2.78 40.54 -1.68
C GLU A 288 -2.19 41.91 -2.04
N MET A 289 -0.91 41.98 -2.39
CA MET A 289 -0.27 43.22 -2.83
C MET A 289 -0.97 43.80 -4.06
N ALA A 290 -1.24 42.98 -5.09
CA ALA A 290 -2.02 43.39 -6.25
C ALA A 290 -3.39 43.96 -5.85
N THR A 291 -4.07 43.31 -4.90
CA THR A 291 -5.39 43.75 -4.42
C THR A 291 -5.33 45.08 -3.67
N ARG A 292 -4.26 45.34 -2.91
CA ARG A 292 -4.01 46.65 -2.27
C ARG A 292 -3.66 47.73 -3.31
N LEU A 293 -2.80 47.42 -4.27
CA LEU A 293 -2.43 48.32 -5.36
C LEU A 293 -3.64 48.69 -6.26
N MET A 294 -4.59 47.79 -6.50
CA MET A 294 -5.83 48.10 -7.23
C MET A 294 -6.69 49.16 -6.53
N ALA A 295 -6.65 49.25 -5.19
CA ALA A 295 -7.37 50.26 -4.42
C ALA A 295 -6.66 51.63 -4.41
N VAL A 296 -5.33 51.65 -4.45
CA VAL A 296 -4.50 52.88 -4.46
C VAL A 296 -4.33 53.44 -5.87
N CYS A 297 -4.29 52.58 -6.89
CA CYS A 297 -4.00 52.92 -8.29
C CYS A 297 -5.07 52.35 -9.26
N PRO A 298 -6.34 52.84 -9.24
CA PRO A 298 -7.41 52.29 -10.06
C PRO A 298 -7.13 52.29 -11.57
N GLN A 299 -6.31 53.22 -12.06
CA GLN A 299 -5.90 53.33 -13.47
C GLN A 299 -5.12 52.09 -13.97
N TYR A 300 -4.44 51.37 -13.08
CA TYR A 300 -3.68 50.15 -13.39
C TYR A 300 -4.46 48.86 -13.03
N SER A 301 -5.71 48.98 -12.58
CA SER A 301 -6.49 47.88 -11.99
C SER A 301 -6.65 46.65 -12.89
N ILE A 302 -6.88 46.84 -14.20
CA ILE A 302 -7.02 45.74 -15.17
C ILE A 302 -5.72 44.93 -15.27
N SER A 303 -4.56 45.59 -15.25
CA SER A 303 -3.25 44.92 -15.32
C SER A 303 -2.93 44.19 -14.03
N LEU A 304 -3.18 44.83 -12.88
CA LEU A 304 -2.99 44.24 -11.56
C LEU A 304 -3.92 43.02 -11.33
N HIS A 305 -5.17 43.07 -11.82
CA HIS A 305 -6.07 41.91 -11.80
C HIS A 305 -5.48 40.75 -12.60
N LYS A 306 -5.04 41.00 -13.84
CA LYS A 306 -4.47 39.97 -14.70
C LYS A 306 -3.21 39.35 -14.10
N MET A 307 -2.31 40.15 -13.51
CA MET A 307 -1.11 39.63 -12.84
C MET A 307 -1.46 38.80 -11.60
N ARG A 308 -2.43 39.23 -10.79
CA ARG A 308 -2.96 38.47 -9.64
C ARG A 308 -3.53 37.11 -10.07
N GLU A 309 -4.32 37.12 -11.13
CA GLU A 309 -5.00 35.94 -11.69
C GLU A 309 -3.99 34.95 -12.29
N GLN A 310 -3.01 35.45 -13.06
CA GLN A 310 -1.91 34.63 -13.57
C GLN A 310 -1.07 33.99 -12.45
N VAL A 311 -0.72 34.76 -11.41
CA VAL A 311 0.03 34.24 -10.25
C VAL A 311 -0.75 33.15 -9.51
N ALA A 312 -2.04 33.38 -9.22
CA ALA A 312 -2.88 32.39 -8.56
C ALA A 312 -2.98 31.09 -9.37
N ILE A 313 -3.28 31.18 -10.67
CA ILE A 313 -3.40 30.03 -11.58
C ILE A 313 -2.10 29.24 -11.64
N VAL A 314 -0.95 29.90 -11.84
CA VAL A 314 0.36 29.22 -11.96
C VAL A 314 0.79 28.58 -10.64
N GLY A 315 0.53 29.22 -9.50
CA GLY A 315 0.78 28.65 -8.18
C GLY A 315 -0.07 27.38 -7.92
N GLU A 316 -1.39 27.47 -8.11
CA GLU A 316 -2.34 26.37 -7.90
C GLU A 316 -2.06 25.16 -8.81
N HIS A 317 -1.76 25.39 -10.09
CA HIS A 317 -1.42 24.31 -11.03
C HIS A 317 -0.07 23.66 -10.71
N PHE A 318 0.91 24.42 -10.21
CA PHE A 318 2.19 23.84 -9.77
C PHE A 318 2.02 23.01 -8.49
N GLU A 319 1.26 23.53 -7.50
CA GLU A 319 0.96 22.81 -6.26
C GLU A 319 0.20 21.50 -6.52
N HIS A 320 -0.83 21.51 -7.36
CA HIS A 320 -1.56 20.30 -7.77
C HIS A 320 -0.64 19.24 -8.38
N ARG A 321 0.26 19.65 -9.29
CA ARG A 321 1.20 18.73 -9.97
C ARG A 321 2.26 18.15 -9.03
N VAL A 322 2.77 18.96 -8.10
CA VAL A 322 3.69 18.49 -7.05
C VAL A 322 2.98 17.51 -6.11
N ALA A 323 1.75 17.80 -5.69
CA ALA A 323 0.96 16.93 -4.83
C ALA A 323 0.67 15.57 -5.50
N ALA A 324 0.18 15.57 -6.74
CA ALA A 324 -0.13 14.36 -7.51
C ALA A 324 1.09 13.45 -7.70
N GLN A 325 2.24 14.01 -8.10
CA GLN A 325 3.49 13.24 -8.22
C GLN A 325 3.99 12.73 -6.87
N THR A 326 3.82 13.50 -5.80
CA THR A 326 4.21 13.10 -4.43
C THR A 326 3.34 11.95 -3.91
N GLU A 327 2.03 11.96 -4.19
CA GLU A 327 1.12 10.87 -3.81
C GLU A 327 1.41 9.60 -4.61
N PHE A 328 1.59 9.71 -5.93
CA PHE A 328 2.01 8.60 -6.78
C PHE A 328 3.35 8.00 -6.32
N ALA A 329 4.36 8.83 -6.04
CA ALA A 329 5.67 8.35 -5.57
C ALA A 329 5.58 7.63 -4.21
N LYS A 330 4.76 8.13 -3.28
CA LYS A 330 4.50 7.48 -1.98
C LYS A 330 3.78 6.14 -2.13
N SER A 331 2.81 6.07 -3.04
CA SER A 331 2.11 4.83 -3.40
C SER A 331 3.07 3.80 -4.01
N ASN A 332 3.86 4.21 -5.02
CA ASN A 332 4.85 3.34 -5.66
C ASN A 332 5.92 2.84 -4.68
N ARG A 333 6.32 3.65 -3.69
CA ARG A 333 7.24 3.21 -2.65
C ARG A 333 6.66 2.10 -1.76
N ASP A 334 5.37 2.16 -1.38
CA ASP A 334 4.78 1.04 -0.63
C ASP A 334 4.68 -0.22 -1.51
N PHE A 335 4.27 -0.10 -2.77
CA PHE A 335 4.32 -1.21 -3.73
C PHE A 335 5.72 -1.82 -3.84
N GLN A 336 6.76 -1.00 -4.01
CA GLN A 336 8.15 -1.45 -4.05
C GLN A 336 8.61 -2.11 -2.73
N ALA A 337 8.14 -1.65 -1.58
CA ALA A 337 8.40 -2.30 -0.29
C ALA A 337 7.74 -3.69 -0.21
N LYS A 338 6.44 -3.82 -0.58
CA LYS A 338 5.76 -5.12 -0.61
C LYS A 338 6.38 -6.08 -1.62
N LEU A 339 6.80 -5.56 -2.77
CA LEU A 339 7.51 -6.29 -3.83
C LEU A 339 8.85 -6.84 -3.32
N ALA A 340 9.62 -6.06 -2.57
CA ALA A 340 10.86 -6.50 -1.94
C ALA A 340 10.62 -7.57 -0.85
N ASP A 341 9.63 -7.37 0.02
CA ASP A 341 9.25 -8.35 1.05
C ASP A 341 8.81 -9.69 0.44
N PHE A 342 7.91 -9.66 -0.55
CA PHE A 342 7.47 -10.85 -1.30
C PHE A 342 8.64 -11.56 -2.01
N THR A 343 9.53 -10.78 -2.66
CA THR A 343 10.67 -11.35 -3.40
C THR A 343 11.61 -12.10 -2.45
N ARG A 344 11.96 -11.47 -1.31
CA ARG A 344 12.79 -12.05 -0.23
C ARG A 344 12.18 -13.32 0.35
N GLU A 345 10.88 -13.34 0.62
CA GLU A 345 10.17 -14.53 1.12
C GLU A 345 10.15 -15.64 0.06
N THR A 346 9.94 -15.30 -1.21
CA THR A 346 10.01 -16.26 -2.31
C THR A 346 11.42 -16.86 -2.45
N ASP A 347 12.49 -16.07 -2.35
CA ASP A 347 13.87 -16.58 -2.45
C ASP A 347 14.17 -17.57 -1.32
N GLY A 348 13.80 -17.23 -0.07
CA GLY A 348 13.94 -18.14 1.07
C GLY A 348 13.07 -19.41 0.97
N MET A 349 11.89 -19.34 0.33
CA MET A 349 11.08 -20.52 0.05
C MET A 349 11.69 -21.37 -1.08
N LEU A 350 12.18 -20.75 -2.16
CA LEU A 350 12.83 -21.44 -3.28
C LEU A 350 14.13 -22.14 -2.83
N GLU A 351 14.89 -21.56 -1.90
CA GLU A 351 16.05 -22.20 -1.27
C GLU A 351 15.64 -23.49 -0.52
N LYS A 352 14.57 -23.45 0.29
CA LYS A 352 14.02 -24.63 0.98
C LYS A 352 13.38 -25.68 0.06
N LEU A 353 12.86 -25.25 -1.09
CA LEU A 353 12.24 -26.13 -2.09
C LEU A 353 13.28 -26.82 -2.98
N CYS A 354 14.34 -26.10 -3.37
CA CYS A 354 15.38 -26.57 -4.30
C CYS A 354 16.65 -27.09 -3.61
N GLY A 355 16.82 -26.81 -2.32
CA GLY A 355 17.89 -27.38 -1.50
C GLY A 355 17.81 -28.90 -1.47
N LYS A 356 18.97 -29.54 -1.24
CA LYS A 356 19.01 -30.98 -1.01
C LYS A 356 18.35 -31.29 0.33
N ASP A 357 17.34 -32.15 0.32
CA ASP A 357 16.87 -32.80 1.54
C ASP A 357 18.00 -33.75 2.01
N ASP A 358 18.74 -33.37 3.05
CA ASP A 358 19.66 -34.28 3.75
C ASP A 358 18.82 -35.23 4.63
N GLU A 359 18.17 -36.20 3.98
CA GLU A 359 17.20 -37.14 4.56
C GLU A 359 17.85 -38.01 5.66
N ASN A 360 17.50 -37.76 6.93
CA ASN A 360 17.99 -38.53 8.09
C ASN A 360 17.04 -39.67 8.48
N GLU A 361 17.51 -40.69 9.20
CA GLU A 361 16.65 -41.78 9.70
C GLU A 361 15.58 -41.35 10.71
N GLU A 362 15.64 -40.14 11.28
CA GLU A 362 14.52 -39.62 12.09
C GLU A 362 13.41 -38.98 11.24
N ASP A 363 13.69 -38.65 9.97
CA ASP A 363 12.77 -37.91 9.10
C ASP A 363 11.60 -38.74 8.57
N TRP A 364 11.69 -40.08 8.60
CA TRP A 364 10.60 -40.96 8.14
C TRP A 364 9.53 -41.24 9.22
N LYS A 365 9.69 -40.70 10.44
CA LYS A 365 8.67 -40.78 11.49
C LYS A 365 7.43 -39.99 11.08
N ILE A 366 6.24 -40.60 11.20
CA ILE A 366 4.96 -40.01 10.76
C ILE A 366 4.73 -38.62 11.36
N GLU A 367 5.06 -38.46 12.65
CA GLU A 367 4.95 -37.21 13.40
C GLU A 367 5.82 -36.10 12.80
N GLU A 368 7.09 -36.39 12.51
CA GLU A 368 8.04 -35.43 11.94
C GLU A 368 7.72 -35.11 10.47
N MET A 369 7.32 -36.09 9.66
CA MET A 369 6.82 -35.83 8.30
C MET A 369 5.58 -34.94 8.31
N THR A 370 4.67 -35.15 9.27
CA THR A 370 3.47 -34.32 9.46
C THR A 370 3.84 -32.91 9.92
N ARG A 371 4.83 -32.77 10.82
CA ARG A 371 5.39 -31.47 11.24
C ARG A 371 6.00 -30.72 10.05
N LYS A 372 6.88 -31.35 9.27
CA LYS A 372 7.51 -30.76 8.07
C LYS A 372 6.48 -30.38 6.99
N LYS A 373 5.38 -31.13 6.85
CA LYS A 373 4.27 -30.74 5.97
C LYS A 373 3.53 -29.50 6.49
N LYS A 374 3.16 -29.48 7.77
CA LYS A 374 2.48 -28.33 8.40
C LYS A 374 3.31 -27.05 8.30
N GLU A 375 4.61 -27.14 8.54
CA GLU A 375 5.55 -26.02 8.41
C GLU A 375 5.61 -25.47 6.96
N LEU A 376 5.53 -26.36 5.95
CA LEU A 376 5.49 -25.96 4.53
C LEU A 376 4.15 -25.30 4.17
N ASP A 377 3.01 -25.85 4.62
CA ASP A 377 1.69 -25.24 4.41
C ASP A 377 1.58 -23.87 5.13
N GLU A 378 2.18 -23.69 6.31
CA GLU A 378 2.26 -22.41 7.02
C GLU A 378 3.12 -21.37 6.26
N GLN A 379 4.28 -21.77 5.74
CA GLN A 379 5.14 -20.90 4.91
C GLN A 379 4.47 -20.52 3.59
N LEU A 380 3.74 -21.44 2.96
CA LEU A 380 2.94 -21.17 1.76
C LEU A 380 1.82 -20.14 2.03
N ASN A 381 1.16 -20.22 3.19
CA ASN A 381 0.13 -19.26 3.58
C ASN A 381 0.70 -17.86 3.82
N SER A 382 1.88 -17.75 4.44
CA SER A 382 2.61 -16.48 4.61
C SER A 382 2.96 -15.84 3.25
N LEU A 383 3.57 -16.61 2.34
CA LEU A 383 3.92 -16.14 0.99
C LEU A 383 2.70 -15.70 0.17
N ASN A 384 1.54 -16.35 0.35
CA ASN A 384 0.30 -15.92 -0.29
C ASN A 384 -0.26 -14.62 0.33
N GLN A 385 0.01 -14.30 1.60
CA GLN A 385 -0.36 -13.01 2.20
C GLN A 385 0.52 -11.87 1.67
N THR A 386 1.84 -12.05 1.61
CA THR A 386 2.77 -11.03 1.06
C THR A 386 2.54 -10.82 -0.43
N PHE A 387 2.30 -11.88 -1.21
CA PHE A 387 1.86 -11.79 -2.61
C PHE A 387 0.60 -10.94 -2.77
N ASN A 388 -0.46 -11.23 -2.00
CA ASN A 388 -1.71 -10.47 -2.05
C ASN A 388 -1.52 -9.00 -1.64
N SER A 389 -0.66 -8.72 -0.65
CA SER A 389 -0.32 -7.34 -0.27
C SER A 389 0.44 -6.59 -1.37
N ALA A 390 1.36 -7.24 -2.09
CA ALA A 390 2.07 -6.63 -3.21
C ALA A 390 1.15 -6.40 -4.43
N MET A 391 0.27 -7.36 -4.72
CA MET A 391 -0.74 -7.24 -5.77
C MET A 391 -1.76 -6.12 -5.47
N GLU A 392 -2.12 -5.91 -4.21
CA GLU A 392 -3.02 -4.82 -3.81
C GLU A 392 -2.32 -3.46 -3.84
N ALA A 393 -1.10 -3.34 -3.28
CA ALA A 393 -0.34 -2.09 -3.35
C ALA A 393 -0.10 -1.64 -4.80
N GLY A 394 0.28 -2.56 -5.70
CA GLY A 394 0.46 -2.21 -7.12
C GLY A 394 -0.85 -1.86 -7.86
N ARG A 395 -1.99 -2.43 -7.46
CA ARG A 395 -3.31 -1.97 -7.92
C ARG A 395 -3.59 -0.54 -7.47
N GLN A 396 -3.31 -0.22 -6.20
CA GLN A 396 -3.50 1.11 -5.65
C GLN A 396 -2.57 2.13 -6.34
N THR A 397 -1.31 1.80 -6.60
CA THR A 397 -0.40 2.67 -7.36
C THR A 397 -0.84 2.89 -8.81
N MET A 398 -1.38 1.87 -9.47
CA MET A 398 -2.02 2.04 -10.79
C MET A 398 -3.26 2.94 -10.70
N GLN A 399 -4.07 2.83 -9.64
CA GLN A 399 -5.23 3.69 -9.43
C GLN A 399 -4.83 5.15 -9.14
N THR A 400 -3.77 5.39 -8.37
CA THR A 400 -3.21 6.73 -8.15
C THR A 400 -2.72 7.36 -9.46
N ALA A 401 -2.13 6.56 -10.36
CA ALA A 401 -1.74 7.05 -11.70
C ALA A 401 -2.95 7.42 -12.56
N ASP A 402 -4.01 6.58 -12.53
CA ASP A 402 -5.29 6.77 -13.25
C ASP A 402 -6.07 8.00 -12.75
N GLN A 403 -6.03 8.26 -11.43
CA GLN A 403 -6.65 9.42 -10.79
C GLN A 403 -6.04 10.77 -11.17
N PHE A 404 -4.79 10.78 -11.64
CA PHE A 404 -4.01 11.97 -11.99
C PHE A 404 -3.54 11.94 -13.47
N GLU A 405 -4.37 11.37 -14.36
CA GLU A 405 -4.12 11.31 -15.83
C GLU A 405 -3.84 12.69 -16.45
N ASP A 406 -4.40 13.76 -15.87
CA ASP A 406 -4.22 15.15 -16.31
C ASP A 406 -2.81 15.70 -16.08
N VAL A 407 -2.03 15.11 -15.17
CA VAL A 407 -0.71 15.61 -14.74
C VAL A 407 0.41 14.56 -14.74
N LEU A 408 0.09 13.27 -14.89
CA LEU A 408 1.04 12.16 -14.91
C LEU A 408 1.07 11.44 -16.28
N PRO A 409 2.21 10.84 -16.68
CA PRO A 409 2.29 9.86 -17.78
C PRO A 409 1.60 8.52 -17.45
N ALA A 410 0.31 8.56 -17.11
CA ALA A 410 -0.44 7.46 -16.51
C ALA A 410 -0.31 6.14 -17.29
N ASP A 411 -0.52 6.16 -18.61
CA ASP A 411 -0.37 4.99 -19.49
C ASP A 411 1.00 4.30 -19.34
N GLN A 412 2.09 5.08 -19.33
CA GLN A 412 3.46 4.56 -19.20
C GLN A 412 3.71 4.00 -17.79
N PHE A 413 3.29 4.74 -16.76
CA PHE A 413 3.50 4.34 -15.37
C PHE A 413 2.72 3.06 -15.05
N ILE A 414 1.46 3.01 -15.47
CA ILE A 414 0.59 1.84 -15.34
C ILE A 414 1.15 0.65 -16.14
N ALA A 415 1.71 0.85 -17.35
CA ALA A 415 2.34 -0.22 -18.11
C ALA A 415 3.57 -0.82 -17.40
N GLN A 416 4.40 0.02 -16.77
CA GLN A 416 5.57 -0.43 -16.00
C GLN A 416 5.15 -1.21 -14.74
N ILE A 417 4.18 -0.70 -13.96
CA ILE A 417 3.65 -1.40 -12.78
C ILE A 417 2.98 -2.73 -13.17
N ARG A 418 2.19 -2.77 -14.26
CA ARG A 418 1.62 -4.00 -14.83
C ARG A 418 2.70 -5.03 -15.18
N SER A 419 3.87 -4.60 -15.66
CA SER A 419 5.01 -5.49 -15.93
C SER A 419 5.52 -6.16 -14.65
N SER A 420 5.74 -5.38 -13.59
CA SER A 420 6.17 -5.89 -12.27
C SER A 420 5.13 -6.80 -11.62
N LEU A 421 3.83 -6.49 -11.74
CA LEU A 421 2.73 -7.35 -11.28
C LEU A 421 2.68 -8.69 -12.05
N ASN A 422 2.92 -8.68 -13.36
CA ASN A 422 3.05 -9.90 -14.16
C ASN A 422 4.27 -10.74 -13.74
N TYR A 423 5.40 -10.10 -13.44
CA TYR A 423 6.61 -10.79 -12.93
C TYR A 423 6.34 -11.51 -11.60
N ILE A 424 5.75 -10.85 -10.60
CA ILE A 424 5.43 -11.52 -9.33
C ILE A 424 4.39 -12.62 -9.49
N THR A 425 3.41 -12.45 -10.39
CA THR A 425 2.40 -13.49 -10.67
C THR A 425 3.05 -14.74 -11.25
N GLN A 426 3.96 -14.60 -12.22
CA GLN A 426 4.72 -15.73 -12.77
C GLN A 426 5.65 -16.38 -11.74
N ARG A 427 6.28 -15.57 -10.88
CA ARG A 427 7.17 -16.03 -9.81
C ARG A 427 6.40 -16.80 -8.73
N GLN A 428 5.22 -16.31 -8.33
CA GLN A 428 4.34 -16.96 -7.36
C GLN A 428 3.81 -18.30 -7.87
N ASN A 429 3.39 -18.38 -9.13
CA ASN A 429 2.96 -19.64 -9.75
C ASN A 429 4.07 -20.70 -9.71
N ARG A 430 5.30 -20.33 -10.10
CA ARG A 430 6.47 -21.24 -10.05
C ARG A 430 6.80 -21.72 -8.64
N CYS A 431 6.64 -20.87 -7.62
CA CYS A 431 6.85 -21.26 -6.22
C CYS A 431 5.74 -22.20 -5.73
N ASN A 432 4.47 -21.88 -6.04
CA ASN A 432 3.31 -22.72 -5.74
C ASN A 432 3.40 -24.11 -6.41
N ASP A 433 3.85 -24.20 -7.66
CA ASP A 433 4.03 -25.47 -8.38
C ASP A 433 5.06 -26.38 -7.67
N LEU A 434 6.24 -25.83 -7.34
CA LEU A 434 7.29 -26.54 -6.61
C LEU A 434 6.83 -26.96 -5.20
N ALA A 435 6.13 -26.08 -4.49
CA ALA A 435 5.58 -26.37 -3.17
C ALA A 435 4.49 -27.45 -3.23
N ASN A 436 3.63 -27.45 -4.25
CA ASN A 436 2.63 -28.49 -4.48
C ASN A 436 3.30 -29.87 -4.71
N VAL A 437 4.40 -29.92 -5.46
CA VAL A 437 5.17 -31.17 -5.65
C VAL A 437 5.79 -31.65 -4.32
N LYS A 438 6.45 -30.78 -3.55
CA LYS A 438 7.05 -31.16 -2.26
C LYS A 438 6.00 -31.59 -1.23
N ARG A 439 4.86 -30.89 -1.19
CA ARG A 439 3.68 -31.23 -0.36
C ARG A 439 3.05 -32.57 -0.75
N LEU A 440 3.01 -32.90 -2.05
CA LEU A 440 2.55 -34.21 -2.53
C LEU A 440 3.51 -35.34 -2.13
N LYS A 441 4.83 -35.15 -2.29
CA LYS A 441 5.87 -36.10 -1.80
C LYS A 441 5.68 -36.36 -0.31
N GLN A 442 5.58 -35.30 0.51
CA GLN A 442 5.35 -35.41 1.95
C GLN A 442 4.05 -36.15 2.29
N GLN A 443 2.95 -35.86 1.60
CA GLN A 443 1.67 -36.55 1.84
C GLN A 443 1.72 -38.05 1.47
N GLN A 444 2.40 -38.42 0.39
CA GLN A 444 2.61 -39.82 0.01
C GLN A 444 3.54 -40.55 1.00
N LEU A 445 4.56 -39.87 1.54
CA LEU A 445 5.42 -40.40 2.59
C LEU A 445 4.66 -40.63 3.92
N ILE A 446 3.81 -39.69 4.34
CA ILE A 446 2.90 -39.86 5.49
C ILE A 446 1.99 -41.07 5.27
N GLN A 447 1.37 -41.19 4.10
CA GLN A 447 0.54 -42.35 3.74
C GLN A 447 1.34 -43.68 3.80
N LEU A 448 2.57 -43.71 3.29
CA LEU A 448 3.42 -44.89 3.35
C LEU A 448 3.75 -45.29 4.79
N GLY A 449 4.06 -44.31 5.66
CA GLY A 449 4.27 -44.53 7.09
C GLY A 449 3.02 -45.10 7.78
N THR A 450 1.83 -44.54 7.53
CA THR A 450 0.57 -45.07 8.05
C THR A 450 0.33 -46.51 7.59
N ILE A 451 0.52 -46.81 6.31
CA ILE A 451 0.36 -48.17 5.76
C ILE A 451 1.31 -49.16 6.46
N TYR A 452 2.54 -48.76 6.78
CA TYR A 452 3.47 -49.62 7.52
C TYR A 452 3.07 -49.80 8.99
N SER A 453 2.59 -48.76 9.66
CA SER A 453 1.99 -48.88 11.01
C SER A 453 0.80 -49.86 11.02
N ASP A 454 -0.07 -49.79 10.01
CA ASP A 454 -1.23 -50.68 9.87
C ASP A 454 -0.82 -52.12 9.53
N CYS A 455 0.28 -52.31 8.76
CA CYS A 455 0.86 -53.63 8.51
C CYS A 455 1.39 -54.26 9.81
N ASP A 456 2.13 -53.49 10.60
CA ASP A 456 2.74 -53.96 11.84
C ASP A 456 1.65 -54.27 12.89
N GLN A 457 0.55 -53.50 12.92
CA GLN A 457 -0.63 -53.81 13.73
C GLN A 457 -1.40 -55.05 13.22
N ALA A 458 -1.44 -55.32 11.92
CA ALA A 458 -2.02 -56.55 11.38
C ALA A 458 -1.18 -57.80 11.71
N ILE A 459 0.16 -57.69 11.69
CA ILE A 459 1.09 -58.74 12.15
C ILE A 459 0.89 -59.00 13.64
N LYS A 460 0.72 -57.95 14.44
CA LYS A 460 0.39 -58.04 15.87
C LYS A 460 -0.94 -58.77 16.11
N TRP A 461 -2.03 -58.38 15.44
CA TRP A 461 -3.32 -59.08 15.55
C TRP A 461 -3.26 -60.56 15.17
N LEU A 462 -2.48 -60.94 14.15
CA LEU A 462 -2.28 -62.36 13.80
C LEU A 462 -1.46 -63.11 14.86
N SER A 463 -0.56 -62.42 15.57
CA SER A 463 0.22 -62.98 16.67
C SER A 463 -0.65 -63.17 17.93
N GLU A 464 -1.51 -62.20 18.23
CA GLU A 464 -2.52 -62.28 19.29
C GLU A 464 -3.50 -63.43 19.02
N LEU A 465 -4.04 -63.56 17.80
CA LEU A 465 -4.91 -64.69 17.40
C LEU A 465 -4.21 -66.06 17.51
N LYS A 466 -2.88 -66.12 17.30
CA LYS A 466 -2.07 -67.33 17.51
C LYS A 466 -1.94 -67.67 19.00
N GLU A 467 -1.81 -66.68 19.86
CA GLU A 467 -1.80 -66.85 21.32
C GLU A 467 -3.18 -67.32 21.82
N THR A 468 -4.28 -66.66 21.41
CA THR A 468 -5.66 -67.07 21.72
C THR A 468 -5.94 -68.52 21.31
N LEU A 469 -5.48 -68.94 20.12
CA LEU A 469 -5.61 -70.32 19.66
C LEU A 469 -4.84 -71.33 20.55
N ASN A 470 -3.73 -70.92 21.17
CA ASN A 470 -2.94 -71.78 22.05
C ASN A 470 -3.48 -71.80 23.49
N THR A 471 -4.29 -70.83 23.91
CA THR A 471 -4.84 -70.74 25.27
C THR A 471 -6.30 -71.20 25.33
N GLU A 472 -7.20 -70.57 24.57
CA GLU A 472 -8.66 -70.75 24.69
C GLU A 472 -9.20 -71.97 23.93
N TYR A 473 -8.51 -72.42 22.88
CA TYR A 473 -8.97 -73.51 22.00
C TYR A 473 -8.42 -74.89 22.39
N ASN A 474 -8.06 -75.06 23.66
CA ASN A 474 -7.72 -76.36 24.23
C ASN A 474 -8.98 -77.15 24.61
N LEU A 475 -8.97 -78.43 24.24
CA LEU A 475 -10.03 -79.38 24.59
C LEU A 475 -10.00 -79.71 26.08
N ALA A 476 -10.74 -78.98 26.92
CA ALA A 476 -10.83 -79.26 28.36
C ALA A 476 -11.73 -80.47 28.71
N GLU A 477 -12.76 -80.73 27.90
CA GLU A 477 -13.72 -81.84 28.08
C GLU A 477 -13.86 -82.67 26.80
N ILE A 478 -13.87 -83.99 26.94
CA ILE A 478 -14.01 -84.95 25.83
C ILE A 478 -15.47 -85.35 25.68
N ASP A 479 -16.26 -84.44 25.12
CA ASP A 479 -17.67 -84.66 24.81
C ASP A 479 -18.04 -84.12 23.42
N GLU A 480 -19.11 -84.67 22.81
CA GLU A 480 -19.52 -84.28 21.46
C GLU A 480 -19.98 -82.81 21.34
N LYS A 481 -20.41 -82.18 22.44
CA LYS A 481 -20.92 -80.81 22.44
C LYS A 481 -19.78 -79.80 22.51
N SER A 482 -18.79 -79.99 23.38
CA SER A 482 -17.64 -79.08 23.49
C SER A 482 -16.74 -79.18 22.27
N VAL A 483 -16.51 -80.39 21.72
CA VAL A 483 -15.83 -80.58 20.43
C VAL A 483 -16.54 -79.80 19.31
N ARG A 484 -17.88 -79.84 19.26
CA ARG A 484 -18.67 -79.13 18.25
C ARG A 484 -18.68 -77.61 18.44
N ASN A 485 -18.72 -77.13 19.67
CA ASN A 485 -18.62 -75.71 20.00
C ASN A 485 -17.23 -75.16 19.61
N LEU A 486 -16.16 -75.77 20.13
CA LEU A 486 -14.78 -75.42 19.80
C LEU A 486 -14.53 -75.37 18.29
N ARG A 487 -15.10 -76.30 17.52
CA ARG A 487 -14.97 -76.31 16.05
C ARG A 487 -15.74 -75.17 15.36
N ASN A 488 -16.88 -74.74 15.89
CA ASN A 488 -17.62 -73.57 15.41
C ASN A 488 -16.87 -72.28 15.75
N ASP A 489 -16.38 -72.14 16.97
CA ASP A 489 -15.64 -70.96 17.42
C ASP A 489 -14.29 -70.86 16.70
N ARG A 490 -13.60 -72.00 16.47
CA ARG A 490 -12.37 -72.09 15.68
C ARG A 490 -12.60 -71.70 14.22
N ARG A 491 -13.80 -71.94 13.67
CA ARG A 491 -14.19 -71.47 12.32
C ARG A 491 -14.35 -69.95 12.28
N ASN A 492 -14.85 -69.33 13.37
CA ASN A 492 -14.91 -67.88 13.49
C ASN A 492 -13.50 -67.26 13.64
N LEU A 493 -12.61 -67.89 14.41
CA LEU A 493 -11.20 -67.51 14.51
C LEU A 493 -10.48 -67.64 13.17
N ASP A 494 -10.62 -68.77 12.47
CA ASP A 494 -10.06 -69.01 11.13
C ASP A 494 -10.54 -67.96 10.10
N GLN A 495 -11.83 -67.63 10.09
CA GLN A 495 -12.36 -66.57 9.21
C GLN A 495 -11.80 -65.18 9.59
N THR A 496 -11.63 -64.90 10.88
CA THR A 496 -11.05 -63.63 11.36
C THR A 496 -9.58 -63.54 10.95
N ALA A 497 -8.80 -64.59 11.20
CA ALA A 497 -7.39 -64.68 10.85
C ALA A 497 -7.15 -64.54 9.34
N LYS A 498 -7.96 -65.21 8.50
CA LYS A 498 -7.95 -65.03 7.04
C LYS A 498 -8.18 -63.57 6.64
N SER A 499 -9.20 -62.94 7.22
CA SER A 499 -9.56 -61.54 6.93
C SER A 499 -8.43 -60.58 7.32
N THR A 500 -7.80 -60.76 8.49
CA THR A 500 -6.66 -59.95 8.95
C THR A 500 -5.41 -60.15 8.08
N TYR A 501 -5.12 -61.39 7.65
CA TYR A 501 -4.01 -61.66 6.73
C TYR A 501 -4.25 -61.07 5.33
N GLU A 502 -5.48 -61.16 4.81
CA GLU A 502 -5.84 -60.53 3.54
C GLU A 502 -5.78 -59.00 3.62
N TYR A 503 -6.17 -58.40 4.75
CA TYR A 503 -5.99 -56.97 5.02
C TYR A 503 -4.51 -56.56 5.00
N GLY A 504 -3.64 -57.23 5.77
CA GLY A 504 -2.18 -56.98 5.76
C GLY A 504 -1.55 -57.16 4.37
N LYS A 505 -2.04 -58.13 3.59
CA LYS A 505 -1.61 -58.36 2.20
C LYS A 505 -2.10 -57.25 1.25
N GLN A 506 -3.28 -56.68 1.46
CA GLN A 506 -3.77 -55.52 0.71
C GLN A 506 -2.93 -54.27 1.03
N LEU A 507 -2.65 -54.00 2.31
CA LEU A 507 -1.77 -52.92 2.75
C LEU A 507 -0.37 -53.01 2.12
N LEU A 508 0.27 -54.19 2.16
CA LEU A 508 1.58 -54.42 1.53
C LEU A 508 1.56 -54.30 -0.01
N ASN A 509 0.41 -54.38 -0.66
CA ASN A 509 0.26 -54.08 -2.09
C ASN A 509 0.07 -52.57 -2.33
N MET A 510 -0.65 -51.88 -1.42
CA MET A 510 -0.84 -50.44 -1.45
C MET A 510 0.50 -49.70 -1.21
N ALA A 511 1.28 -50.11 -0.22
CA ALA A 511 2.64 -49.62 0.04
C ALA A 511 3.51 -49.67 -1.24
N LYS A 512 3.55 -50.83 -1.91
CA LYS A 512 4.30 -51.03 -3.16
C LYS A 512 3.80 -50.20 -4.34
N SER A 513 2.58 -49.68 -4.28
CA SER A 513 2.07 -48.70 -5.24
C SER A 513 2.59 -47.30 -4.90
N THR A 514 2.48 -46.89 -3.63
CA THR A 514 2.94 -45.60 -3.12
C THR A 514 4.45 -45.41 -3.25
N GLU A 515 5.27 -46.41 -2.92
CA GLU A 515 6.73 -46.38 -3.08
C GLU A 515 7.16 -46.04 -4.52
N ARG A 516 6.44 -46.59 -5.51
CA ARG A 516 6.69 -46.34 -6.93
C ARG A 516 6.37 -44.91 -7.34
N THR A 517 5.38 -44.27 -6.70
CA THR A 517 5.02 -42.88 -6.98
C THR A 517 5.92 -41.88 -6.27
N VAL A 518 6.44 -42.20 -5.08
CA VAL A 518 7.39 -41.35 -4.34
C VAL A 518 8.80 -41.36 -4.97
N MET A 519 9.15 -42.41 -5.72
CA MET A 519 10.48 -42.64 -6.29
C MET A 519 11.60 -42.65 -5.24
N LEU A 520 11.33 -43.25 -4.06
CA LEU A 520 12.38 -43.58 -3.09
C LEU A 520 13.50 -44.38 -3.77
N ASN A 521 14.74 -43.94 -3.60
CA ASN A 521 15.89 -44.58 -4.22
C ASN A 521 16.06 -46.01 -3.66
N LYS A 522 16.11 -47.00 -4.56
CA LYS A 522 16.13 -48.44 -4.22
C LYS A 522 17.47 -48.94 -3.66
N LYS A 523 18.19 -48.12 -2.89
CA LYS A 523 19.46 -48.53 -2.28
C LYS A 523 19.22 -49.29 -0.97
N ASP A 524 18.31 -48.80 -0.14
CA ASP A 524 18.19 -49.27 1.24
C ASP A 524 16.82 -49.96 1.52
N GLY A 525 15.74 -49.48 0.89
CA GLY A 525 14.36 -49.98 1.08
C GLY A 525 14.06 -51.42 0.61
N ASN A 526 15.08 -52.21 0.25
CA ASN A 526 14.90 -53.61 -0.16
C ASN A 526 14.79 -54.57 1.05
N GLU A 527 15.21 -54.14 2.25
CA GLU A 527 15.19 -54.98 3.45
C GLU A 527 13.90 -54.83 4.27
N GLU A 528 13.35 -53.64 4.49
CA GLU A 528 12.16 -53.44 5.35
C GLU A 528 10.86 -53.99 4.75
N ASN A 529 10.49 -53.61 3.51
CA ASN A 529 9.29 -54.14 2.84
C ASN A 529 9.42 -55.66 2.62
N GLY A 530 10.66 -56.12 2.36
CA GLY A 530 11.01 -57.53 2.39
C GLY A 530 10.78 -58.19 3.76
N GLY A 531 11.18 -57.53 4.84
CA GLY A 531 11.02 -57.95 6.24
C GLY A 531 9.56 -58.08 6.65
N ARG A 532 8.79 -56.98 6.60
CA ARG A 532 7.36 -56.97 6.94
C ARG A 532 6.55 -57.98 6.12
N LYS A 533 6.87 -58.16 4.83
CA LYS A 533 6.26 -59.21 3.99
C LYS A 533 6.63 -60.62 4.45
N LYS A 534 7.92 -60.90 4.71
CA LYS A 534 8.37 -62.20 5.23
C LYS A 534 7.71 -62.51 6.57
N GLU A 535 7.57 -61.52 7.44
CA GLU A 535 7.03 -61.65 8.78
C GLU A 535 5.52 -61.91 8.77
N LEU A 536 4.75 -61.16 7.99
CA LEU A 536 3.34 -61.45 7.75
C LEU A 536 3.13 -62.86 7.19
N GLU A 537 3.99 -63.29 6.25
CA GLU A 537 3.96 -64.65 5.69
C GLU A 537 4.48 -65.73 6.66
N ARG A 538 5.25 -65.37 7.69
CA ARG A 538 5.74 -66.27 8.75
C ARG A 538 4.64 -66.51 9.78
N VAL A 539 4.13 -65.45 10.40
CA VAL A 539 3.06 -65.51 11.42
C VAL A 539 1.81 -66.18 10.82
N TRP A 540 1.47 -65.89 9.58
CA TRP A 540 0.36 -66.56 8.88
C TRP A 540 0.57 -68.07 8.71
N LYS A 541 1.76 -68.52 8.30
CA LYS A 541 2.06 -69.96 8.16
C LYS A 541 2.00 -70.69 9.49
N GLU A 542 2.60 -70.11 10.53
CA GLU A 542 2.57 -70.68 11.88
C GLU A 542 1.14 -70.77 12.43
N LEU A 543 0.31 -69.74 12.20
CA LEU A 543 -1.09 -69.75 12.59
C LEU A 543 -1.88 -70.82 11.82
N VAL A 544 -1.71 -70.92 10.50
CA VAL A 544 -2.37 -71.97 9.68
C VAL A 544 -1.94 -73.38 10.09
N GLU A 545 -0.66 -73.59 10.44
CA GLU A 545 -0.16 -74.88 10.92
C GLU A 545 -0.78 -75.25 12.27
N MET A 546 -0.89 -74.30 13.21
CA MET A 546 -1.57 -74.51 14.50
C MET A 546 -3.07 -74.76 14.33
N ILE A 547 -3.75 -74.01 13.46
CA ILE A 547 -5.17 -74.22 13.10
C ILE A 547 -5.37 -75.63 12.51
N GLY A 548 -4.42 -76.11 11.71
CA GLY A 548 -4.41 -77.45 11.14
C GLY A 548 -4.22 -78.56 12.17
N LYS A 549 -3.20 -78.43 13.04
CA LYS A 549 -2.95 -79.39 14.14
C LYS A 549 -4.14 -79.49 15.09
N ASN A 550 -4.74 -78.36 15.47
CA ASN A 550 -5.92 -78.32 16.32
C ASN A 550 -7.14 -79.01 15.66
N GLU A 551 -7.40 -78.79 14.37
CA GLU A 551 -8.48 -79.50 13.65
C GLU A 551 -8.22 -81.00 13.47
N GLU A 552 -6.97 -81.44 13.30
CA GLU A 552 -6.66 -82.88 13.23
C GLU A 552 -6.88 -83.53 14.61
N ARG A 553 -6.36 -82.94 15.69
CA ARG A 553 -6.64 -83.34 17.09
C ARG A 553 -8.14 -83.43 17.37
N LEU A 554 -8.92 -82.41 17.00
CA LEU A 554 -10.38 -82.43 17.14
C LEU A 554 -11.05 -83.53 16.29
N ARG A 555 -10.55 -83.82 15.09
CA ARG A 555 -11.08 -84.89 14.22
C ARG A 555 -10.78 -86.28 14.75
N VAL A 556 -9.58 -86.54 15.24
CA VAL A 556 -9.24 -87.87 15.81
C VAL A 556 -10.03 -88.08 17.12
N VAL A 557 -10.20 -87.04 17.94
CA VAL A 557 -11.10 -87.08 19.11
C VAL A 557 -12.57 -87.30 18.72
N GLU A 558 -13.08 -86.62 17.68
CA GLU A 558 -14.43 -86.85 17.14
C GLU A 558 -14.58 -88.30 16.65
N SER A 559 -13.57 -88.85 15.96
CA SER A 559 -13.55 -90.25 15.52
C SER A 559 -13.53 -91.23 16.70
N PHE A 560 -12.81 -90.93 17.79
CA PHE A 560 -12.84 -91.73 19.02
C PHE A 560 -14.18 -91.65 19.74
N LEU A 561 -14.81 -90.46 19.82
CA LEU A 561 -16.15 -90.30 20.41
C LEU A 561 -17.22 -91.06 19.61
N VAL A 562 -17.20 -90.96 18.28
CA VAL A 562 -18.12 -91.69 17.39
C VAL A 562 -17.93 -93.20 17.52
N THR A 563 -16.68 -93.70 17.46
CA THR A 563 -16.42 -95.15 17.61
C THR A 563 -16.69 -95.66 19.02
N HIS A 564 -16.41 -94.88 20.07
CA HIS A 564 -16.81 -95.17 21.45
C HIS A 564 -18.34 -95.33 21.57
N ARG A 565 -19.11 -94.38 21.03
CA ARG A 565 -20.58 -94.43 21.00
C ARG A 565 -21.08 -95.65 20.22
N GLU A 566 -20.56 -95.89 19.01
CA GLU A 566 -20.92 -97.07 18.21
C GLU A 566 -20.56 -98.39 18.92
N MET A 567 -19.47 -98.46 19.69
CA MET A 567 -19.17 -99.63 20.51
C MET A 567 -20.09 -99.76 21.72
N LEU A 568 -20.48 -98.68 22.40
CA LEU A 568 -21.50 -98.74 23.46
C LEU A 568 -22.87 -99.19 22.91
N ASP A 569 -23.31 -98.62 21.79
CA ASP A 569 -24.57 -99.00 21.13
C ASP A 569 -24.54 -100.47 20.69
N ARG A 570 -23.43 -100.96 20.14
CA ARG A 570 -23.29 -102.37 19.73
C ARG A 570 -23.13 -103.33 20.92
N VAL A 571 -22.40 -102.95 21.98
CA VAL A 571 -22.31 -103.75 23.21
C VAL A 571 -23.67 -103.83 23.90
N THR A 572 -24.43 -102.73 23.98
CA THR A 572 -25.76 -102.73 24.58
C THR A 572 -26.80 -103.45 23.73
N GLU A 573 -26.75 -103.35 22.40
CA GLU A 573 -27.62 -104.14 21.50
C GLU A 573 -27.30 -105.65 21.56
N VAL A 574 -26.02 -106.03 21.68
CA VAL A 574 -25.65 -107.45 21.86
C VAL A 574 -26.01 -107.95 23.27
N ASP A 575 -25.80 -107.17 24.32
CA ASP A 575 -26.26 -107.47 25.69
C ASP A 575 -27.79 -107.61 25.76
N ARG A 576 -28.54 -106.73 25.09
CA ARG A 576 -30.00 -106.81 24.94
C ARG A 576 -30.41 -108.07 24.19
N SER A 577 -29.82 -108.34 23.02
CA SER A 577 -30.10 -109.54 22.21
C SER A 577 -29.74 -110.85 22.94
N LEU A 578 -28.69 -110.84 23.77
CA LEU A 578 -28.35 -111.95 24.67
C LEU A 578 -29.42 -112.13 25.75
N ARG A 579 -29.81 -111.07 26.47
CA ARG A 579 -30.85 -111.13 27.50
C ARG A 579 -32.19 -111.60 26.92
N GLU A 580 -32.58 -111.11 25.75
CA GLU A 580 -33.78 -111.53 25.03
C GLU A 580 -33.73 -113.04 24.74
N ARG A 581 -32.63 -113.54 24.16
CA ARG A 581 -32.47 -114.97 23.80
C ARG A 581 -32.32 -115.90 25.00
N ILE A 582 -31.70 -115.44 26.09
CA ILE A 582 -31.65 -116.16 27.37
C ILE A 582 -33.06 -116.26 27.97
N ARG A 583 -33.90 -115.24 27.80
CA ARG A 583 -35.29 -115.22 28.26
C ARG A 583 -36.21 -116.13 27.46
N THR A 584 -35.94 -116.36 26.16
CA THR A 584 -36.72 -117.28 25.32
C THR A 584 -36.23 -118.73 25.38
N ASN A 585 -34.92 -118.97 25.45
CA ASN A 585 -34.33 -120.31 25.35
C ASN A 585 -33.80 -120.82 26.69
N GLY A 586 -34.70 -121.32 27.55
CA GLY A 586 -34.36 -121.85 28.87
C GLY A 586 -33.49 -123.12 28.92
N THR A 587 -32.86 -123.56 27.82
CA THR A 587 -32.01 -124.77 27.76
C THR A 587 -30.78 -124.63 26.85
N GLY A 588 -29.66 -124.21 27.46
CA GLY A 588 -28.35 -124.87 27.29
C GLY A 588 -27.56 -124.81 25.97
N LYS A 589 -28.14 -124.45 24.81
CA LYS A 589 -27.38 -124.36 23.53
C LYS A 589 -27.70 -123.11 22.72
N LEU A 590 -26.81 -122.12 22.83
CA LEU A 590 -26.70 -120.99 21.92
C LEU A 590 -26.08 -121.46 20.58
N ASN A 591 -26.42 -120.84 19.45
CA ASN A 591 -25.70 -121.06 18.17
C ASN A 591 -24.28 -120.47 18.27
N SER A 592 -23.34 -121.29 18.74
CA SER A 592 -21.99 -120.87 19.11
C SER A 592 -21.21 -120.26 17.95
N ILE A 593 -21.43 -120.70 16.71
CA ILE A 593 -20.73 -120.18 15.53
C ILE A 593 -21.07 -118.70 15.31
N THR A 594 -22.34 -118.35 15.13
CA THR A 594 -22.75 -116.95 14.87
C THR A 594 -22.43 -116.02 16.05
N MET A 595 -22.59 -116.53 17.28
CA MET A 595 -22.32 -115.76 18.49
C MET A 595 -20.81 -115.61 18.76
N SER A 596 -19.97 -116.58 18.40
CA SER A 596 -18.51 -116.43 18.49
C SER A 596 -17.95 -115.55 17.38
N THR A 597 -18.56 -115.51 16.18
CA THR A 597 -18.17 -114.54 15.15
C THR A 597 -18.49 -113.10 15.54
N GLU A 598 -19.66 -112.82 16.14
CA GLU A 598 -19.95 -111.47 16.65
C GLU A 598 -19.20 -111.14 17.94
N ARG A 599 -18.99 -112.09 18.86
CA ARG A 599 -18.14 -111.87 20.05
C ARG A 599 -16.68 -111.61 19.66
N ARG A 600 -16.16 -112.28 18.61
CA ARG A 600 -14.84 -111.98 18.05
C ARG A 600 -14.84 -110.59 17.42
N ARG A 601 -15.71 -110.30 16.45
CA ARG A 601 -15.83 -108.97 15.83
C ARG A 601 -15.95 -107.84 16.85
N LEU A 602 -16.77 -107.99 17.88
CA LEU A 602 -16.95 -106.97 18.92
C LEU A 602 -15.70 -106.80 19.79
N ARG A 603 -14.95 -107.88 20.04
CA ARG A 603 -13.62 -107.80 20.66
C ARG A 603 -12.62 -107.11 19.73
N ASP A 604 -12.53 -107.54 18.48
CA ASP A 604 -11.62 -106.97 17.47
C ASP A 604 -11.84 -105.44 17.35
N ASN A 605 -13.10 -104.98 17.26
CA ASN A 605 -13.43 -103.55 17.19
C ASN A 605 -13.19 -102.78 18.51
N ILE A 606 -13.22 -103.44 19.67
CA ILE A 606 -12.89 -102.83 20.97
C ILE A 606 -11.37 -102.77 21.18
N GLU A 607 -10.62 -103.73 20.63
CA GLU A 607 -9.16 -103.67 20.52
C GLU A 607 -8.72 -102.59 19.51
N GLU A 608 -9.47 -102.38 18.43
CA GLU A 608 -9.31 -101.24 17.51
C GLU A 608 -9.61 -99.89 18.21
N LEU A 609 -10.73 -99.77 18.96
CA LEU A 609 -11.02 -98.58 19.78
C LEU A 609 -9.94 -98.33 20.85
N ALA A 610 -9.40 -99.39 21.47
CA ALA A 610 -8.30 -99.29 22.42
C ALA A 610 -6.99 -98.84 21.74
N SER A 611 -6.74 -99.28 20.50
CA SER A 611 -5.61 -98.83 19.69
C SER A 611 -5.75 -97.36 19.32
N ILE A 612 -6.93 -96.91 18.86
CA ILE A 612 -7.22 -95.50 18.54
C ILE A 612 -7.07 -94.62 19.79
N GLY A 613 -7.67 -95.02 20.92
CA GLY A 613 -7.55 -94.31 22.20
C GLY A 613 -6.11 -94.24 22.73
N LYS A 614 -5.30 -95.28 22.49
CA LYS A 614 -3.86 -95.28 22.83
C LYS A 614 -3.06 -94.35 21.92
N MET A 615 -3.28 -94.39 20.61
CA MET A 615 -2.64 -93.47 19.66
C MET A 615 -2.97 -92.00 20.00
N LEU A 616 -4.24 -91.71 20.31
CA LEU A 616 -4.66 -90.39 20.80
C LEU A 616 -3.95 -89.98 22.11
N SER A 617 -3.81 -90.90 23.05
CA SER A 617 -3.15 -90.61 24.33
C SER A 617 -1.65 -90.35 24.16
N GLU A 618 -1.01 -91.05 23.21
CA GLU A 618 0.38 -90.84 22.83
C GLU A 618 0.55 -89.52 22.04
N GLU A 619 -0.35 -89.20 21.12
CA GLU A 619 -0.36 -87.95 20.35
C GLU A 619 -0.56 -86.72 21.26
N ILE A 620 -1.55 -86.76 22.15
CA ILE A 620 -1.88 -85.67 23.08
C ILE A 620 -0.84 -85.54 24.20
N GLY A 621 -0.21 -86.64 24.63
CA GLY A 621 0.91 -86.57 25.58
C GLY A 621 2.13 -85.86 25.00
N ASN A 622 2.44 -86.15 23.73
CA ASN A 622 3.57 -85.57 22.99
C ASN A 622 3.32 -84.14 22.46
N ASP A 623 2.07 -83.64 22.45
CA ASP A 623 1.75 -82.28 22.02
C ASP A 623 2.21 -81.23 23.04
N GLU A 624 3.39 -80.66 22.83
CA GLU A 624 3.99 -79.67 23.72
C GLU A 624 3.17 -78.37 23.86
N THR A 625 2.18 -78.11 23.00
CA THR A 625 1.40 -76.86 23.00
C THR A 625 0.34 -76.77 24.09
N ILE A 626 -0.04 -77.91 24.68
CA ILE A 626 -1.08 -78.06 25.72
C ILE A 626 -0.44 -77.96 27.11
N GLN A 627 -1.11 -77.38 28.12
CA GLN A 627 -0.62 -77.41 29.50
C GLN A 627 -0.60 -78.86 30.06
N SER A 628 0.39 -79.21 30.90
CA SER A 628 0.55 -80.59 31.42
C SER A 628 -0.70 -81.08 32.16
N THR A 629 -1.30 -80.20 32.97
CA THR A 629 -2.57 -80.44 33.69
C THR A 629 -3.70 -80.87 32.77
N ASP A 630 -3.76 -80.25 31.60
CA ASP A 630 -4.85 -80.46 30.64
C ASP A 630 -4.58 -81.75 29.87
N ARG A 631 -3.31 -82.03 29.47
CA ARG A 631 -2.93 -83.34 28.88
C ARG A 631 -3.28 -84.49 29.81
N GLU A 632 -2.92 -84.40 31.09
CA GLU A 632 -3.23 -85.41 32.11
C GLU A 632 -4.75 -85.60 32.28
N THR A 633 -5.50 -84.49 32.31
CA THR A 633 -6.97 -84.48 32.42
C THR A 633 -7.64 -85.13 31.19
N ILE A 634 -7.17 -84.80 29.98
CA ILE A 634 -7.66 -85.37 28.72
C ILE A 634 -7.34 -86.87 28.65
N ILE A 635 -6.11 -87.28 28.96
CA ILE A 635 -5.71 -88.71 28.95
C ILE A 635 -6.52 -89.51 29.99
N HIS A 636 -6.80 -88.94 31.16
CA HIS A 636 -7.69 -89.56 32.14
C HIS A 636 -9.13 -89.72 31.62
N GLN A 637 -9.69 -88.71 30.93
CA GLN A 637 -11.01 -88.80 30.30
C GLN A 637 -11.05 -89.84 29.16
N LEU A 638 -9.99 -89.95 28.34
CA LEU A 638 -9.86 -91.01 27.32
C LEU A 638 -9.85 -92.41 27.95
N SER A 639 -9.08 -92.62 29.03
CA SER A 639 -9.06 -93.92 29.73
C SER A 639 -10.42 -94.24 30.33
N ALA A 640 -11.07 -93.29 31.00
CA ALA A 640 -12.40 -93.48 31.57
C ALA A 640 -13.43 -93.90 30.51
N LYS A 641 -13.41 -93.26 29.33
CA LYS A 641 -14.26 -93.60 28.18
C LYS A 641 -13.95 -94.98 27.58
N LEU A 642 -12.68 -95.36 27.53
CA LEU A 642 -12.28 -96.69 27.07
C LEU A 642 -12.66 -97.79 28.08
N ASP A 643 -12.55 -97.50 29.38
CA ASP A 643 -12.88 -98.44 30.45
C ASP A 643 -14.40 -98.58 30.68
N GLU A 644 -15.20 -97.56 30.33
CA GLU A 644 -16.66 -97.66 30.20
C GLU A 644 -17.06 -98.75 29.19
N VAL A 645 -16.46 -98.74 27.99
CA VAL A 645 -16.67 -99.76 26.95
C VAL A 645 -16.17 -101.14 27.40
N LYS A 646 -14.96 -101.25 27.97
CA LYS A 646 -14.44 -102.53 28.50
C LYS A 646 -15.30 -103.07 29.64
N THR A 647 -15.90 -102.21 30.47
CA THR A 647 -16.77 -102.63 31.57
C THR A 647 -18.12 -103.11 31.05
N ALA A 648 -18.69 -102.43 30.06
CA ALA A 648 -19.87 -102.91 29.33
C ALA A 648 -19.59 -104.26 28.63
N GLN A 649 -18.43 -104.41 27.98
CA GLN A 649 -17.97 -105.65 27.36
C GLN A 649 -17.86 -106.79 28.38
N LYS A 650 -17.20 -106.58 29.53
CA LYS A 650 -17.11 -107.58 30.62
C LYS A 650 -18.48 -107.97 31.17
N LYS A 651 -19.39 -107.00 31.32
CA LYS A 651 -20.77 -107.21 31.78
C LYS A 651 -21.59 -108.03 30.78
N MET A 652 -21.36 -107.85 29.48
CA MET A 652 -21.93 -108.67 28.42
C MET A 652 -21.27 -110.06 28.35
N GLU A 653 -19.93 -110.16 28.47
CA GLU A 653 -19.22 -111.44 28.45
C GLU A 653 -19.59 -112.36 29.62
N SER A 654 -19.98 -111.82 30.79
CA SER A 654 -20.47 -112.63 31.91
C SER A 654 -21.78 -113.39 31.61
N LEU A 655 -22.55 -112.98 30.59
CA LEU A 655 -23.75 -113.69 30.14
C LEU A 655 -23.45 -114.94 29.29
N PHE A 656 -22.22 -115.14 28.82
CA PHE A 656 -21.89 -116.25 27.90
C PHE A 656 -21.63 -117.59 28.58
N GLY A 657 -21.35 -117.59 29.90
CA GLY A 657 -21.03 -118.80 30.66
C GLY A 657 -19.60 -119.33 30.43
N SER A 658 -19.09 -120.05 31.43
CA SER A 658 -17.75 -120.65 31.45
C SER A 658 -17.83 -122.17 31.29
N ASN A 659 -17.12 -122.72 30.30
CA ASN A 659 -16.69 -124.12 30.26
C ASN A 659 -15.18 -124.15 29.96
N GLN A 660 -14.45 -124.97 30.71
CA GLN A 660 -13.10 -125.41 30.37
C GLN A 660 -13.20 -126.73 29.58
N ASP A 661 -12.13 -127.10 28.87
CA ASP A 661 -11.63 -128.48 28.76
C ASP A 661 -10.24 -128.44 28.08
N ASP A 662 -9.38 -129.41 28.37
CA ASP A 662 -7.91 -129.32 28.18
C ASP A 662 -7.32 -130.30 27.14
N ASP A 663 -6.26 -129.80 26.47
CA ASP A 663 -5.02 -130.50 26.05
C ASP A 663 -5.02 -131.63 24.97
N SER A 664 -3.79 -131.95 24.55
CA SER A 664 -3.27 -133.01 23.66
C SER A 664 -3.25 -132.70 22.15
N GLY A 665 -2.03 -132.59 21.60
CA GLY A 665 -1.75 -132.28 20.19
C GLY A 665 -0.90 -133.33 19.47
N SER A 666 -0.47 -133.03 18.24
CA SER A 666 0.50 -133.88 17.50
C SER A 666 1.36 -133.07 16.50
N SER A 667 2.51 -133.66 16.12
CA SER A 667 3.66 -133.03 15.44
C SER A 667 3.59 -133.04 13.91
N GLY A 668 4.29 -132.11 13.21
CA GLY A 668 4.50 -132.26 11.75
C GLY A 668 5.12 -131.11 10.89
N LYS A 669 6.43 -130.84 11.02
CA LYS A 669 7.40 -130.37 9.98
C LYS A 669 7.18 -129.11 9.08
N GLU A 670 8.07 -128.13 9.28
CA GLU A 670 8.99 -127.42 8.33
C GLU A 670 8.66 -127.05 6.85
N SER A 671 8.98 -125.77 6.51
CA SER A 671 9.38 -125.20 5.18
C SER A 671 8.33 -125.12 4.04
N GLY A 672 8.28 -124.11 3.16
CA GLY A 672 9.07 -122.87 2.96
C GLY A 672 8.32 -121.82 2.08
N PRO A 673 8.93 -120.66 1.68
CA PRO A 673 8.22 -119.46 1.16
C PRO A 673 8.34 -119.20 -0.36
N PRO A 674 7.70 -118.14 -0.96
CA PRO A 674 6.54 -117.33 -0.54
C PRO A 674 5.32 -117.51 -1.52
N PRO A 675 4.92 -116.68 -2.53
CA PRO A 675 5.31 -115.34 -3.03
C PRO A 675 4.20 -114.24 -2.92
N SER A 676 3.96 -113.44 -3.97
CA SER A 676 3.31 -112.10 -4.05
C SER A 676 1.96 -112.00 -4.81
N SER A 677 1.09 -111.06 -4.39
CA SER A 677 0.31 -110.00 -5.12
C SER A 677 -0.16 -110.17 -6.60
N PRO A 678 -1.23 -109.46 -7.10
CA PRO A 678 -1.76 -108.16 -6.65
C PRO A 678 -3.31 -107.97 -6.63
N ALA A 679 -3.78 -106.73 -6.38
CA ALA A 679 -5.14 -106.36 -5.99
C ALA A 679 -6.13 -105.95 -7.11
N ARG A 680 -7.45 -105.94 -6.82
CA ARG A 680 -8.38 -104.90 -7.33
C ARG A 680 -9.71 -104.71 -6.54
N LYS A 681 -10.16 -103.45 -6.61
CA LYS A 681 -11.38 -102.76 -6.11
C LYS A 681 -12.74 -103.46 -6.30
N PRO A 682 -13.77 -103.07 -5.50
CA PRO A 682 -15.17 -102.92 -5.93
C PRO A 682 -15.60 -101.43 -6.09
N LYS A 683 -16.88 -101.16 -6.40
CA LYS A 683 -17.39 -99.84 -6.86
C LYS A 683 -18.85 -99.56 -6.45
N THR A 684 -19.13 -98.33 -5.99
CA THR A 684 -20.36 -97.49 -6.19
C THR A 684 -21.80 -98.04 -5.99
N THR A 685 -22.59 -97.29 -5.21
CA THR A 685 -24.01 -96.92 -5.51
C THR A 685 -24.36 -95.51 -4.98
N ARG A 686 -25.43 -94.89 -5.52
CA ARG A 686 -26.04 -93.55 -5.27
C ARG A 686 -27.45 -93.57 -5.95
N PRO A 687 -28.35 -92.54 -5.93
CA PRO A 687 -28.48 -91.31 -5.12
C PRO A 687 -29.94 -91.08 -4.59
N LEU A 688 -30.24 -89.85 -4.10
CA LEU A 688 -31.47 -89.00 -4.26
C LEU A 688 -31.36 -87.84 -3.21
N SER A 689 -31.28 -86.54 -3.56
CA SER A 689 -32.32 -85.55 -3.97
C SER A 689 -33.34 -85.21 -2.85
N LYS A 690 -33.72 -83.98 -2.49
CA LYS A 690 -33.51 -82.55 -2.90
C LYS A 690 -33.53 -81.69 -1.60
N VAL A 691 -33.22 -80.38 -1.54
CA VAL A 691 -33.98 -79.15 -1.93
C VAL A 691 -33.00 -77.94 -1.80
N ALA A 692 -33.40 -76.72 -2.18
CA ALA A 692 -32.56 -75.50 -2.16
C ALA A 692 -33.21 -74.34 -1.37
N GLU A 693 -32.36 -73.45 -0.84
CA GLU A 693 -32.62 -72.10 -0.29
C GLU A 693 -31.32 -71.30 -0.55
N GLU A 694 -31.37 -70.25 -1.38
CA GLU A 694 -31.44 -68.81 -1.02
C GLU A 694 -30.09 -68.19 -0.60
N GLU A 695 -29.64 -67.21 -1.41
CA GLU A 695 -28.51 -66.34 -1.09
C GLU A 695 -29.01 -65.13 -0.27
N ALA A 696 -28.42 -64.91 0.91
CA ALA A 696 -28.72 -63.76 1.75
C ALA A 696 -27.42 -63.02 2.13
N GLU A 697 -27.19 -61.85 1.52
CA GLU A 697 -26.12 -60.94 1.95
C GLU A 697 -26.35 -60.52 3.40
N THR A 698 -25.50 -61.01 4.31
CA THR A 698 -25.55 -60.69 5.74
C THR A 698 -24.16 -60.32 6.22
N SER A 699 -23.90 -59.02 6.33
CA SER A 699 -22.66 -58.48 6.89
C SER A 699 -22.44 -59.00 8.31
N PRO A 700 -21.25 -59.50 8.67
CA PRO A 700 -20.98 -60.00 10.01
C PRO A 700 -21.00 -58.84 11.02
N ILE A 701 -22.04 -58.80 11.85
CA ILE A 701 -22.13 -57.87 12.99
C ILE A 701 -21.13 -58.34 14.06
N LEU A 702 -20.14 -57.49 14.37
CA LEU A 702 -19.16 -57.75 15.42
C LEU A 702 -19.85 -57.85 16.81
N PRO A 703 -19.52 -58.86 17.64
CA PRO A 703 -19.98 -58.94 19.03
C PRO A 703 -19.56 -57.71 19.85
N ARG A 704 -20.42 -57.26 20.76
CA ARG A 704 -20.34 -55.94 21.40
C ARG A 704 -20.20 -56.02 22.93
N ALA A 705 -18.96 -56.13 23.41
CA ALA A 705 -18.59 -55.95 24.82
C ALA A 705 -17.20 -55.27 24.89
N VAL A 706 -17.11 -53.98 25.23
CA VAL A 706 -16.91 -53.44 26.60
C VAL A 706 -15.41 -53.41 26.98
N ARG A 707 -14.75 -52.26 27.22
CA ARG A 707 -15.28 -50.88 27.39
C ARG A 707 -14.27 -49.77 27.01
N LEU A 708 -14.82 -48.72 26.41
CA LEU A 708 -14.56 -47.29 26.63
C LEU A 708 -13.31 -46.90 27.44
N ILE A 709 -12.39 -46.19 26.77
CA ILE A 709 -11.93 -44.89 27.27
C ILE A 709 -12.51 -43.85 26.32
N GLU A 710 -13.16 -42.83 26.86
CA GLU A 710 -13.67 -41.71 26.08
C GLU A 710 -12.58 -40.65 25.92
N SER A 711 -12.26 -40.27 24.68
CA SER A 711 -11.59 -39.01 24.38
C SER A 711 -12.31 -38.33 23.23
N THR A 712 -12.57 -37.03 23.41
CA THR A 712 -13.24 -36.19 22.42
C THR A 712 -12.28 -35.82 21.31
N ASP A 713 -12.61 -36.16 20.06
CA ASP A 713 -12.86 -35.15 19.03
C ASP A 713 -13.42 -35.78 17.74
N GLY A 714 -14.54 -35.24 17.25
CA GLY A 714 -15.28 -35.81 16.13
C GLY A 714 -14.98 -35.14 14.79
N THR A 715 -13.96 -35.59 14.06
CA THR A 715 -13.78 -35.24 12.63
C THR A 715 -13.33 -36.43 11.79
N ALA A 716 -14.26 -37.11 11.13
CA ALA A 716 -13.95 -38.09 10.09
C ALA A 716 -14.01 -37.43 8.69
N PRO A 717 -12.91 -37.39 7.91
CA PRO A 717 -12.91 -36.77 6.59
C PRO A 717 -13.62 -37.65 5.57
N ALA A 718 -14.89 -37.34 5.28
CA ALA A 718 -15.67 -38.05 4.26
C ALA A 718 -15.14 -37.76 2.85
N ILE A 719 -14.76 -38.81 2.11
CA ILE A 719 -14.36 -38.70 0.70
C ILE A 719 -15.58 -38.40 -0.18
N ARG A 720 -15.87 -37.11 -0.40
CA ARG A 720 -16.86 -36.66 -1.38
C ARG A 720 -16.25 -36.65 -2.79
N LEU A 721 -16.63 -37.63 -3.60
CA LEU A 721 -16.47 -37.59 -5.06
C LEU A 721 -17.72 -36.97 -5.70
N SER A 722 -17.76 -35.64 -5.81
CA SER A 722 -18.77 -34.92 -6.60
C SER A 722 -18.27 -34.66 -8.02
N LYS A 723 -19.05 -35.05 -9.03
CA LYS A 723 -18.84 -34.70 -10.45
C LYS A 723 -19.67 -33.47 -10.83
N ASN A 724 -19.24 -32.79 -11.89
CA ASN A 724 -19.83 -31.56 -12.48
C ASN A 724 -19.62 -30.35 -11.54
N GLU A 725 -19.43 -29.11 -11.99
CA GLU A 725 -19.75 -28.37 -13.23
C GLU A 725 -18.47 -27.63 -13.72
N SER A 726 -18.07 -27.60 -15.00
CA SER A 726 -18.65 -27.00 -16.21
C SER A 726 -18.71 -25.46 -16.22
N TYR A 727 -17.72 -24.85 -16.90
CA TYR A 727 -17.60 -23.45 -17.35
C TYR A 727 -18.83 -22.54 -17.23
N LEU A 728 -18.70 -21.48 -16.41
CA LEU A 728 -18.77 -20.09 -16.86
C LEU A 728 -18.01 -19.17 -15.91
#